data_AF-A0AAW1N852-F1
#
_entry.id   AF-A0AAW1N852-F1
#
_cell.length_a   1.000
_cell.length_b   1.000
_cell.length_c   1.000
_cell.angle_alpha   90.00
_cell.angle_beta   90.00
_cell.angle_gamma   90.00
#
_symmetry.space_group_name_H-M   'P 1'
#
loop_
_entity.id
_entity.type
_entity.pdbx_description
1 polymer ?
#
loop_
_entity_poly.entity_id
_entity_poly.type
_entity_poly.pdbx_seq_one_letter_code
_entity_poly.pdbx_strand_id
1 'polypeptide(L)'
;MSDVEDEVFIRDGKNGYKFAEDVGVKRPLMAPRRKLTKSDFGSRIKNRPMCWSLCRPCCYVFSGLILLIGLIALVVILVSLFPLPIDKLKNWFISKTRECFTEKLLPCSELVVTDVWTVSLPKLTSESAVRILDVTSDGIDDVIFGYGTGGNYDINPDIFCKMFFNIEPPCGGGLIALNGSNGEILWRRWLPHSVFIIYCTVDVNGDGTPDCLVTGKAGIFCMIDSRNGSIIWEFDNKFTPDQPLIIDSYMANYILDQDNDGVDDILTAHTSQTDIAKTGHLILVSGRTGEEIKRVETTPNLETFYLPQLLYNERDVYVIFGTGSPTSGGNLSVVPLHEVAQGYLENVTTLFQDQSKGVMSPAVLVDITGDNITDIIISLFNSTTLAIDGSTFKQIWNFTVPNSETLSIPTPGYFNEDNVTDFFIKYQTGSGFPVYYYSQGYIIDGRTGNPIYSTPIVDSVGSQMGGLTLSMENRGLDWFLFWTADCRNYEGHQDMYEFISGSTTKQQNHADICKLRFNSSMFTKLNALNQYDQPPGLQIYNSDQRLFLEYNNSRTPLEEAKEYLTLHPEFAAQHLLVTPPVDTTYKAKTEPMNVKHKTDVPNYRHKATQAIDDEYLNSRARNMEAHDNTQYPQEEFEPDYNSDYPDRRI
;
A
#
# COMPACT_ATOMS: atom_id res chain seq x y z
N MET A 1 -45.24 -54.27 -0.04
CA MET A 1 -46.04 -53.36 -0.88
C MET A 1 -45.05 -52.59 -1.71
N SER A 2 -44.49 -53.28 -2.69
CA SER A 2 -45.12 -53.52 -4.00
C SER A 2 -45.05 -52.25 -4.82
N ASP A 3 -43.88 -51.98 -5.38
CA ASP A 3 -43.40 -52.57 -6.65
C ASP A 3 -44.01 -51.74 -7.80
N VAL A 4 -43.21 -50.95 -8.52
CA VAL A 4 -42.13 -51.36 -9.47
C VAL A 4 -42.76 -51.80 -10.80
N GLU A 5 -41.92 -51.87 -11.83
CA GLU A 5 -42.16 -52.53 -13.09
C GLU A 5 -43.06 -51.79 -14.15
N ASP A 6 -42.68 -51.75 -15.44
CA ASP A 6 -41.35 -51.97 -16.01
C ASP A 6 -41.23 -51.71 -17.52
N GLU A 7 -40.00 -51.91 -18.01
CA GLU A 7 -39.63 -52.59 -19.27
C GLU A 7 -40.05 -51.99 -20.64
N VAL A 8 -39.34 -52.12 -21.78
CA VAL A 8 -37.98 -52.59 -22.22
C VAL A 8 -38.13 -53.31 -23.58
N PHE A 9 -37.04 -53.34 -24.37
CA PHE A 9 -36.89 -54.00 -25.69
C PHE A 9 -37.85 -53.47 -26.79
N ILE A 10 -37.57 -53.53 -28.09
CA ILE A 10 -36.94 -54.53 -28.98
C ILE A 10 -36.24 -53.73 -30.11
N ARG A 11 -34.94 -53.92 -30.41
CA ARG A 11 -34.33 -54.92 -31.32
C ARG A 11 -34.51 -54.59 -32.82
N ASP A 12 -33.58 -55.12 -33.61
CA ASP A 12 -33.52 -55.15 -35.08
C ASP A 12 -33.22 -53.80 -35.80
N GLY A 13 -32.37 -53.76 -36.84
CA GLY A 13 -31.48 -54.81 -37.35
C GLY A 13 -30.98 -54.53 -38.78
N LYS A 14 -30.04 -55.38 -39.22
CA LYS A 14 -29.81 -55.77 -40.63
C LYS A 14 -29.68 -54.68 -41.71
N ASN A 15 -28.44 -54.43 -42.15
CA ASN A 15 -27.90 -54.80 -43.49
C ASN A 15 -26.79 -53.81 -43.91
N GLY A 16 -25.60 -54.23 -44.37
CA GLY A 16 -25.06 -55.58 -44.47
C GLY A 16 -23.58 -55.58 -44.93
N TYR A 17 -22.89 -56.70 -44.67
CA TYR A 17 -21.69 -57.26 -45.32
C TYR A 17 -20.79 -56.31 -46.17
N LYS A 18 -19.50 -56.12 -45.81
CA LYS A 18 -18.36 -57.03 -46.13
C LYS A 18 -18.31 -57.42 -47.61
N PHE A 19 -17.20 -57.23 -48.34
CA PHE A 19 -15.82 -57.58 -47.99
C PHE A 19 -14.78 -56.61 -48.61
N ALA A 20 -13.59 -56.58 -48.01
CA ALA A 20 -12.23 -56.74 -48.58
C ALA A 20 -11.88 -56.12 -49.96
N GLU A 21 -10.62 -55.80 -50.29
CA GLU A 21 -9.33 -56.15 -49.68
C GLU A 21 -8.26 -55.13 -50.12
N ASP A 22 -7.24 -54.93 -49.29
CA ASP A 22 -5.82 -54.73 -49.63
C ASP A 22 -5.31 -53.86 -50.80
N VAL A 23 -4.32 -53.02 -50.42
CA VAL A 23 -3.01 -52.83 -51.10
C VAL A 23 -2.97 -52.31 -52.56
N GLY A 24 -2.26 -51.20 -52.80
CA GLY A 24 -1.79 -50.88 -54.15
C GLY A 24 -1.27 -49.47 -54.39
N VAL A 25 0.02 -49.23 -54.13
CA VAL A 25 0.70 -47.94 -54.42
C VAL A 25 1.40 -47.98 -55.80
N LYS A 26 1.23 -46.89 -56.59
CA LYS A 26 1.95 -46.49 -57.84
C LYS A 26 1.58 -47.17 -59.20
N ARG A 27 1.07 -46.33 -60.13
CA ARG A 27 1.52 -45.96 -61.53
C ARG A 27 2.32 -47.01 -62.37
N PRO A 28 2.31 -47.02 -63.75
CA PRO A 28 2.15 -45.85 -64.66
C PRO A 28 1.56 -46.05 -66.11
N LEU A 29 1.45 -44.92 -66.85
CA LEU A 29 1.70 -44.69 -68.32
C LEU A 29 1.00 -45.47 -69.49
N MET A 30 0.07 -44.76 -70.16
CA MET A 30 0.08 -44.30 -71.59
C MET A 30 -0.11 -45.22 -72.86
N ALA A 31 -1.12 -44.81 -73.68
CA ALA A 31 -1.19 -44.77 -75.18
C ALA A 31 -1.32 -46.10 -76.00
N PRO A 32 -1.94 -46.12 -77.23
CA PRO A 32 -2.04 -45.03 -78.25
C PRO A 32 -3.41 -44.84 -78.99
N ARG A 33 -3.40 -44.02 -80.08
CA ARG A 33 -4.55 -43.43 -80.85
C ARG A 33 -4.90 -44.15 -82.18
N ARG A 34 -6.13 -43.95 -82.71
CA ARG A 34 -6.51 -43.34 -84.04
C ARG A 34 -8.05 -43.40 -84.32
N LYS A 35 -8.74 -42.27 -84.58
CA LYS A 35 -9.29 -41.72 -85.88
C LYS A 35 -10.40 -42.55 -86.57
N LEU A 36 -11.45 -42.04 -87.26
CA LEU A 36 -12.06 -40.68 -87.53
C LEU A 36 -13.29 -40.84 -88.49
N THR A 37 -14.34 -39.99 -88.49
CA THR A 37 -15.10 -39.47 -89.70
C THR A 37 -16.33 -38.56 -89.38
N LYS A 38 -16.83 -37.81 -90.39
CA LYS A 38 -17.93 -36.78 -90.37
C LYS A 38 -19.04 -37.15 -91.41
N SER A 39 -20.27 -36.59 -91.38
CA SER A 39 -20.69 -35.34 -92.10
C SER A 39 -22.21 -35.02 -91.95
N ASP A 40 -22.71 -33.94 -92.58
CA ASP A 40 -23.83 -33.06 -92.11
C ASP A 40 -25.22 -33.09 -92.85
N PHE A 41 -26.19 -32.33 -92.31
CA PHE A 41 -27.42 -31.67 -92.88
C PHE A 41 -28.87 -32.29 -92.78
N GLY A 42 -29.91 -31.40 -92.68
CA GLY A 42 -31.33 -31.64 -92.21
C GLY A 42 -32.46 -31.84 -93.28
N SER A 43 -33.80 -31.72 -93.07
CA SER A 43 -34.63 -30.99 -92.04
C SER A 43 -36.19 -31.27 -92.02
N ARG A 44 -36.90 -31.14 -90.85
CA ARG A 44 -38.37 -30.79 -90.55
C ARG A 44 -39.55 -31.80 -90.85
N ILE A 45 -40.88 -31.68 -90.51
CA ILE A 45 -41.77 -30.58 -89.96
C ILE A 45 -42.93 -30.88 -88.88
N LYS A 46 -44.25 -31.12 -89.18
CA LYS A 46 -45.47 -31.02 -88.26
C LYS A 46 -46.82 -31.72 -88.67
N ASN A 47 -47.74 -32.09 -87.73
CA ASN A 47 -49.18 -31.62 -87.59
C ASN A 47 -50.03 -32.23 -86.39
N ARG A 48 -51.35 -31.88 -86.20
CA ARG A 48 -52.13 -31.93 -84.90
C ARG A 48 -53.66 -32.32 -84.98
N PRO A 49 -54.34 -32.76 -83.86
CA PRO A 49 -55.83 -32.87 -83.66
C PRO A 49 -56.42 -32.23 -82.34
N MET A 50 -57.66 -32.58 -81.86
CA MET A 50 -58.49 -31.86 -80.83
C MET A 50 -59.64 -32.70 -80.12
N CYS A 51 -60.12 -32.37 -78.87
CA CYS A 51 -61.55 -32.30 -78.34
C CYS A 51 -61.86 -32.62 -76.82
N TRP A 52 -62.90 -31.93 -76.27
CA TRP A 52 -63.78 -32.06 -75.05
C TRP A 52 -63.40 -32.75 -73.70
N SER A 53 -63.21 -31.94 -72.63
CA SER A 53 -63.65 -32.18 -71.23
C SER A 53 -63.29 -30.97 -70.32
N LEU A 54 -64.08 -29.87 -70.29
CA LEU A 54 -63.57 -28.60 -69.72
C LEU A 54 -64.60 -27.57 -69.18
N CYS A 55 -65.53 -27.94 -68.28
CA CYS A 55 -66.45 -26.96 -67.66
C CYS A 55 -66.55 -26.96 -66.13
N ARG A 56 -65.93 -27.91 -65.42
CA ARG A 56 -65.83 -27.86 -63.94
C ARG A 56 -64.67 -27.00 -63.39
N PRO A 57 -63.45 -26.94 -63.97
CA PRO A 57 -62.36 -26.16 -63.37
C PRO A 57 -62.52 -24.64 -63.52
N CYS A 58 -63.20 -24.13 -64.56
CA CYS A 58 -63.40 -22.69 -64.74
C CYS A 58 -64.18 -22.04 -63.59
N CYS A 59 -65.22 -22.69 -63.06
CA CYS A 59 -66.06 -22.10 -62.02
C CYS A 59 -65.28 -21.88 -60.70
N TYR A 60 -64.38 -22.78 -60.34
CA TYR A 60 -63.51 -22.64 -59.16
C TYR A 60 -62.45 -21.54 -59.33
N VAL A 61 -61.97 -21.30 -60.55
CA VAL A 61 -61.06 -20.18 -60.83
C VAL A 61 -61.79 -18.85 -60.64
N PHE A 62 -63.01 -18.70 -61.16
CA PHE A 62 -63.78 -17.46 -60.98
C PHE A 62 -64.16 -17.19 -59.52
N SER A 63 -64.54 -18.21 -58.74
CA SER A 63 -64.81 -18.00 -57.31
C SER A 63 -63.56 -17.65 -56.50
N GLY A 64 -62.41 -18.24 -56.81
CA GLY A 64 -61.12 -17.86 -56.22
C GLY A 64 -60.71 -16.42 -56.55
N LEU A 65 -60.97 -15.97 -57.78
CA LEU A 65 -60.66 -14.62 -58.24
C LEU A 65 -61.56 -13.55 -57.58
N ILE A 66 -62.84 -13.86 -57.37
CA ILE A 66 -63.77 -13.00 -56.60
C ILE A 66 -63.34 -12.90 -55.13
N LEU A 67 -62.94 -14.00 -54.49
CA LEU A 67 -62.39 -13.99 -53.14
C LEU A 67 -61.12 -13.14 -53.04
N LEU A 68 -60.20 -13.26 -54.00
CA LEU A 68 -58.97 -12.46 -54.04
C LEU A 68 -59.27 -10.96 -54.15
N ILE A 69 -60.18 -10.57 -55.07
CA ILE A 69 -60.60 -9.17 -55.25
C ILE A 69 -61.27 -8.64 -53.99
N GLY A 70 -62.15 -9.43 -53.34
CA GLY A 70 -62.79 -9.05 -52.08
C GLY A 70 -61.79 -8.83 -50.95
N LEU A 71 -60.76 -9.67 -50.86
CA LEU A 71 -59.69 -9.56 -49.86
C LEU A 71 -58.81 -8.32 -50.11
N ILE A 72 -58.45 -8.05 -51.37
CA ILE A 72 -57.71 -6.82 -51.76
C ILE A 72 -58.54 -5.57 -51.43
N ALA A 73 -59.83 -5.55 -51.78
CA ALA A 73 -60.72 -4.43 -51.47
C ALA A 73 -60.84 -4.20 -49.95
N LEU A 74 -60.94 -5.28 -49.16
CA LEU A 74 -60.99 -5.21 -47.69
C LEU A 74 -59.68 -4.67 -47.09
N VAL A 75 -58.52 -5.05 -47.64
CA VAL A 75 -57.21 -4.49 -47.23
C VAL A 75 -57.10 -3.01 -47.58
N VAL A 76 -57.51 -2.60 -48.79
CA VAL A 76 -57.53 -1.18 -49.19
C VAL A 76 -58.46 -0.36 -48.30
N ILE A 77 -59.65 -0.89 -47.98
CA ILE A 77 -60.60 -0.26 -47.07
C ILE A 77 -59.99 -0.13 -45.66
N LEU A 78 -59.37 -1.18 -45.11
CA LEU A 78 -58.69 -1.13 -43.81
C LEU A 78 -57.57 -0.09 -43.77
N VAL A 79 -56.72 -0.01 -44.79
CA VAL A 79 -55.63 0.98 -44.88
C VAL A 79 -56.19 2.41 -45.05
N SER A 80 -57.37 2.57 -45.67
CA SER A 80 -58.01 3.88 -45.82
C SER A 80 -58.77 4.35 -44.56
N LEU A 81 -59.37 3.42 -43.80
CA LEU A 81 -60.08 3.70 -42.54
C LEU A 81 -59.13 3.88 -41.36
N PHE A 82 -58.01 3.15 -41.38
CA PHE A 82 -56.92 3.29 -40.42
C PHE A 82 -55.65 3.66 -41.19
N PRO A 83 -55.42 4.96 -41.47
CA PRO A 83 -54.14 5.42 -41.98
C PRO A 83 -53.08 5.12 -40.92
N LEU A 84 -52.40 3.97 -41.07
CA LEU A 84 -51.32 3.56 -40.20
C LEU A 84 -50.26 4.68 -40.25
N PRO A 85 -49.89 5.28 -39.12
CA PRO A 85 -48.90 6.34 -39.11
C PRO A 85 -47.52 5.70 -39.35
N ILE A 86 -47.17 5.55 -40.62
CA ILE A 86 -45.88 5.00 -41.07
C ILE A 86 -44.73 5.84 -40.48
N ASP A 87 -44.94 7.13 -40.23
CA ASP A 87 -43.99 7.98 -39.50
C ASP A 87 -43.77 7.56 -38.04
N LYS A 88 -44.79 7.04 -37.34
CA LYS A 88 -44.62 6.47 -35.99
C LYS A 88 -43.92 5.12 -36.03
N LEU A 89 -44.15 4.31 -37.08
CA LEU A 89 -43.44 3.05 -37.31
C LEU A 89 -41.97 3.28 -37.67
N LYS A 90 -41.69 4.33 -38.45
CA LYS A 90 -40.34 4.82 -38.76
C LYS A 90 -39.67 5.34 -37.49
N ASN A 91 -40.37 6.10 -36.64
CA ASN A 91 -39.85 6.51 -35.34
C ASN A 91 -39.62 5.33 -34.40
N TRP A 92 -40.40 4.24 -34.46
CA TRP A 92 -40.17 3.03 -33.65
C TRP A 92 -38.95 2.21 -34.13
N PHE A 93 -38.71 2.14 -35.44
CA PHE A 93 -37.49 1.54 -35.98
C PHE A 93 -36.25 2.42 -35.76
N ILE A 94 -36.38 3.75 -35.71
CA ILE A 94 -35.28 4.69 -35.46
C ILE A 94 -35.04 4.91 -33.95
N SER A 95 -36.04 4.72 -33.08
CA SER A 95 -35.88 4.86 -31.62
C SER A 95 -35.09 3.73 -30.95
N LYS A 96 -34.47 2.83 -31.72
CA LYS A 96 -33.54 1.80 -31.22
C LYS A 96 -32.10 1.97 -31.70
N THR A 97 -31.79 3.08 -32.37
CA THR A 97 -30.42 3.60 -32.52
C THR A 97 -30.39 5.06 -32.05
N ARG A 98 -30.79 5.29 -30.79
CA ARG A 98 -29.96 6.19 -29.99
C ARG A 98 -28.64 5.46 -29.81
N GLU A 99 -27.59 5.91 -30.50
CA GLU A 99 -26.26 5.77 -29.94
C GLU A 99 -26.35 6.39 -28.55
N CYS A 100 -26.28 5.55 -27.53
CA CYS A 100 -26.07 6.04 -26.19
C CYS A 100 -24.64 6.57 -26.23
N PHE A 101 -24.49 7.88 -26.37
CA PHE A 101 -23.26 8.56 -25.97
C PHE A 101 -23.18 8.39 -24.45
N THR A 102 -22.73 7.21 -24.02
CA THR A 102 -21.99 7.09 -22.77
C THR A 102 -20.75 7.93 -22.98
N GLU A 103 -20.79 9.15 -22.46
CA GLU A 103 -19.60 9.99 -22.35
C GLU A 103 -18.56 9.14 -21.60
N LYS A 104 -17.54 8.66 -22.33
CA LYS A 104 -16.43 7.96 -21.68
C LYS A 104 -15.64 9.04 -20.95
N LEU A 105 -15.98 9.22 -19.67
CA LEU A 105 -15.16 9.94 -18.70
C LEU A 105 -13.73 9.43 -18.84
N LEU A 106 -12.85 10.35 -19.24
CA LEU A 106 -11.41 10.13 -19.24
C LEU A 106 -10.87 10.53 -17.86
N PRO A 107 -9.72 9.99 -17.43
CA PRO A 107 -9.03 10.54 -16.26
C PRO A 107 -8.78 12.04 -16.44
N CYS A 108 -8.78 12.78 -15.34
CA CYS A 108 -8.16 14.10 -15.32
C CYS A 108 -6.66 13.93 -15.58
N SER A 109 -6.21 14.05 -16.84
CA SER A 109 -4.81 13.80 -17.24
C SER A 109 -3.86 14.98 -17.01
N GLU A 110 -4.39 16.14 -16.60
CA GLU A 110 -3.63 17.35 -16.33
C GLU A 110 -3.88 17.77 -14.88
N LEU A 111 -2.94 17.45 -13.98
CA LEU A 111 -2.94 17.97 -12.61
C LEU A 111 -2.05 19.22 -12.57
N VAL A 112 -2.60 20.32 -12.07
CA VAL A 112 -1.87 21.58 -11.85
C VAL A 112 -1.64 21.72 -10.35
N VAL A 113 -0.39 21.84 -9.93
CA VAL A 113 0.00 22.02 -8.53
C VAL A 113 0.29 23.50 -8.28
N THR A 114 -0.33 24.08 -7.26
CA THR A 114 -0.13 25.46 -6.82
C THR A 114 0.08 25.51 -5.32
N ASP A 115 1.14 26.20 -4.88
CA ASP A 115 1.34 26.49 -3.46
C ASP A 115 0.29 27.47 -2.97
N VAL A 116 -0.42 27.14 -1.88
CA VAL A 116 -1.35 28.07 -1.20
C VAL A 116 -0.57 28.92 -0.20
N TRP A 117 0.18 28.26 0.68
CA TRP A 117 1.12 28.86 1.62
C TRP A 117 2.26 27.88 1.93
N THR A 118 3.31 28.34 2.62
CA THR A 118 4.35 27.45 3.15
C THR A 118 4.93 28.01 4.45
N VAL A 119 5.08 27.16 5.44
CA VAL A 119 5.68 27.49 6.75
C VAL A 119 6.77 26.49 7.09
N SER A 120 7.92 26.99 7.55
CA SER A 120 9.03 26.18 8.03
C SER A 120 9.00 26.09 9.55
N LEU A 121 9.00 24.87 10.08
CA LEU A 121 8.97 24.56 11.51
C LEU A 121 10.27 23.87 11.92
N PRO A 122 11.38 24.62 12.07
CA PRO A 122 12.69 24.02 12.32
C PRO A 122 12.72 23.25 13.65
N LYS A 123 13.55 22.19 13.68
CA LYS A 123 13.74 21.27 14.82
C LYS A 123 12.53 20.40 15.18
N LEU A 124 11.42 20.50 14.45
CA LEU A 124 10.27 19.62 14.60
C LEU A 124 10.32 18.51 13.56
N THR A 125 9.95 17.30 13.96
CA THR A 125 9.81 16.11 13.10
C THR A 125 8.39 15.57 13.25
N SER A 126 7.66 15.29 12.17
CA SER A 126 6.38 14.57 12.29
C SER A 126 6.57 13.07 12.11
N GLU A 127 5.96 12.29 12.99
CA GLU A 127 5.74 10.84 12.86
C GLU A 127 4.23 10.53 12.75
N SER A 128 3.39 11.56 12.64
CA SER A 128 1.93 11.45 12.73
C SER A 128 1.22 11.80 11.42
N ALA A 129 -0.01 11.29 11.28
CA ALA A 129 -0.90 11.67 10.20
C ALA A 129 -1.40 13.11 10.37
N VAL A 130 -1.51 13.83 9.26
CA VAL A 130 -2.14 15.15 9.20
C VAL A 130 -3.67 15.01 9.31
N ARG A 131 -4.30 15.95 10.00
CA ARG A 131 -5.74 16.15 10.08
C ARG A 131 -6.11 17.53 9.56
N ILE A 132 -7.32 17.60 9.00
CA ILE A 132 -7.86 18.76 8.29
C ILE A 132 -9.24 19.00 8.92
N LEU A 133 -9.43 20.17 9.54
CA LEU A 133 -10.62 20.52 10.32
C LEU A 133 -10.70 22.04 10.49
N ASP A 134 -11.82 22.67 10.13
CA ASP A 134 -12.09 24.08 10.47
C ASP A 134 -12.29 24.24 12.00
N VAL A 135 -11.23 24.67 12.71
CA VAL A 135 -11.27 24.87 14.17
C VAL A 135 -11.52 26.34 14.54
N THR A 136 -11.35 27.24 13.59
CA THR A 136 -11.65 28.68 13.76
C THR A 136 -13.13 29.02 13.47
N SER A 137 -13.87 28.11 12.84
CA SER A 137 -15.22 28.30 12.31
C SER A 137 -15.30 29.40 11.24
N ASP A 138 -14.25 29.55 10.42
CA ASP A 138 -14.18 30.56 9.35
C ASP A 138 -14.61 30.03 7.96
N GLY A 139 -14.86 28.72 7.85
CA GLY A 139 -15.24 28.02 6.62
C GLY A 139 -14.07 27.51 5.79
N ILE A 140 -12.83 27.56 6.31
CA ILE A 140 -11.61 27.01 5.70
C ILE A 140 -11.03 25.97 6.67
N ASP A 141 -10.78 24.75 6.19
CA ASP A 141 -10.23 23.71 7.06
C ASP A 141 -8.78 24.02 7.47
N ASP A 142 -8.53 24.03 8.78
CA ASP A 142 -7.19 24.20 9.38
C ASP A 142 -6.42 22.87 9.44
N VAL A 143 -5.09 22.96 9.58
CA VAL A 143 -4.17 21.81 9.51
C VAL A 143 -3.64 21.45 10.90
N ILE A 144 -3.99 20.27 11.41
CA ILE A 144 -3.55 19.75 12.71
C ILE A 144 -2.62 18.56 12.52
N PHE A 145 -1.47 18.55 13.20
CA PHE A 145 -0.60 17.36 13.25
C PHE A 145 0.25 17.30 14.52
N GLY A 146 0.75 16.10 14.80
CA GLY A 146 1.62 15.81 15.93
C GLY A 146 3.08 15.88 15.52
N TYR A 147 3.92 16.37 16.44
CA TYR A 147 5.36 16.51 16.22
C TYR A 147 6.17 15.91 17.37
N GLY A 148 7.44 15.65 17.08
CA GLY A 148 8.53 15.36 18.00
C GLY A 148 9.67 16.34 17.80
N THR A 149 10.65 16.32 18.71
CA THR A 149 11.82 17.22 18.66
C THR A 149 13.16 16.49 18.50
N GLY A 150 13.18 15.35 17.81
CA GLY A 150 14.43 14.70 17.37
C GLY A 150 15.19 13.83 18.39
N GLY A 151 14.57 13.37 19.49
CA GLY A 151 15.13 12.28 20.32
C GLY A 151 16.21 12.67 21.33
N ASN A 152 15.86 13.52 22.29
CA ASN A 152 16.77 14.23 23.19
C ASN A 152 17.19 13.45 24.45
N TYR A 153 17.21 12.12 24.38
CA TYR A 153 17.44 11.23 25.53
C TYR A 153 18.82 11.38 26.19
N ASP A 154 19.78 12.01 25.51
CA ASP A 154 21.17 12.18 25.97
C ASP A 154 21.42 13.54 26.67
N ILE A 155 20.42 14.43 26.76
CA ILE A 155 20.52 15.76 27.38
C ILE A 155 19.35 15.95 28.34
N ASN A 156 19.59 16.55 29.52
CA ASN A 156 18.52 16.88 30.46
C ASN A 156 17.45 17.77 29.77
N PRO A 157 16.16 17.38 29.74
CA PRO A 157 15.06 18.20 29.23
C PRO A 157 15.07 19.65 29.74
N ASP A 158 15.41 19.90 31.00
CA ASP A 158 15.49 21.26 31.58
C ASP A 158 16.43 22.19 30.80
N ILE A 159 17.53 21.63 30.28
CA ILE A 159 18.51 22.35 29.47
C ILE A 159 18.04 22.39 28.02
N PHE A 160 17.64 21.23 27.48
CA PHE A 160 17.27 21.07 26.08
C PHE A 160 16.09 21.99 25.68
N CYS A 161 15.02 22.02 26.48
CA CYS A 161 13.81 22.80 26.19
C CYS A 161 14.10 24.31 26.18
N LYS A 162 14.92 24.79 27.11
CA LYS A 162 15.33 26.21 27.17
C LYS A 162 16.28 26.55 26.02
N MET A 163 17.26 25.69 25.76
CA MET A 163 18.30 25.89 24.74
C MET A 163 17.75 25.95 23.31
N PHE A 164 16.80 25.06 22.96
CA PHE A 164 16.31 24.97 21.58
C PHE A 164 14.94 25.61 21.34
N PHE A 165 14.11 25.78 22.37
CA PHE A 165 12.74 26.27 22.25
C PHE A 165 12.39 27.41 23.22
N ASN A 166 13.31 27.81 24.11
CA ASN A 166 13.10 28.85 25.13
C ASN A 166 11.83 28.65 25.99
N ILE A 167 11.57 27.39 26.36
CA ILE A 167 10.46 27.00 27.25
C ILE A 167 10.95 26.06 28.36
N GLU A 168 10.17 25.98 29.44
CA GLU A 168 10.30 24.91 30.43
C GLU A 168 9.79 23.58 29.85
N PRO A 169 10.26 22.42 30.34
CA PRO A 169 9.69 21.12 30.00
C PRO A 169 8.18 21.02 30.37
N PRO A 170 7.41 20.15 29.69
CA PRO A 170 7.83 19.20 28.66
C PRO A 170 8.01 19.86 27.27
N CYS A 171 8.89 19.30 26.45
CA CYS A 171 9.05 19.72 25.06
C CYS A 171 9.46 18.60 24.07
N GLY A 172 9.35 17.32 24.44
CA GLY A 172 9.82 16.22 23.56
C GLY A 172 8.96 15.99 22.31
N GLY A 173 7.75 16.54 22.30
CA GLY A 173 6.84 16.57 21.17
C GLY A 173 5.61 17.42 21.46
N GLY A 174 4.50 17.15 20.76
CA GLY A 174 3.26 17.90 20.92
C GLY A 174 2.30 17.78 19.75
N LEU A 175 1.24 18.60 19.78
CA LEU A 175 0.36 18.90 18.64
C LEU A 175 0.49 20.37 18.25
N ILE A 176 0.29 20.65 16.96
CA ILE A 176 0.22 21.99 16.41
C ILE A 176 -0.98 22.10 15.47
N ALA A 177 -1.66 23.25 15.52
CA ALA A 177 -2.67 23.65 14.53
C ALA A 177 -2.15 24.86 13.75
N LEU A 178 -2.29 24.82 12.42
CA LEU A 178 -1.94 25.88 11.48
C LEU A 178 -3.19 26.32 10.73
N ASN A 179 -3.36 27.62 10.52
CA ASN A 179 -4.54 28.13 9.83
C ASN A 179 -4.57 27.70 8.36
N GLY A 180 -5.73 27.24 7.89
CA GLY A 180 -5.91 26.71 6.54
C GLY A 180 -5.64 27.72 5.42
N SER A 181 -5.84 29.02 5.68
CA SER A 181 -5.71 30.07 4.66
C SER A 181 -4.29 30.58 4.46
N ASN A 182 -3.45 30.59 5.51
CA ASN A 182 -2.15 31.26 5.51
C ASN A 182 -1.00 30.50 6.21
N GLY A 183 -1.29 29.39 6.90
CA GLY A 183 -0.32 28.58 7.63
C GLY A 183 0.13 29.12 8.98
N GLU A 184 -0.41 30.25 9.46
CA GLU A 184 -0.07 30.81 10.77
C GLU A 184 -0.42 29.84 11.91
N ILE A 185 0.42 29.77 12.94
CA ILE A 185 0.19 28.87 14.08
C ILE A 185 -0.99 29.39 14.90
N LEU A 186 -2.11 28.66 14.89
CA LEU A 186 -3.28 28.95 15.71
C LEU A 186 -2.99 28.66 17.18
N TRP A 187 -2.48 27.45 17.45
CA TRP A 187 -2.05 27.02 18.77
C TRP A 187 -0.98 25.93 18.68
N ARG A 188 -0.26 25.72 19.79
CA ARG A 188 0.73 24.64 19.94
C ARG A 188 0.66 24.08 21.35
N ARG A 189 0.45 22.76 21.46
CA ARG A 189 0.42 22.02 22.71
C ARG A 189 1.68 21.18 22.83
N TRP A 190 2.57 21.52 23.76
CA TRP A 190 3.74 20.70 24.08
C TRP A 190 3.36 19.48 24.93
N LEU A 191 3.97 18.34 24.63
CA LEU A 191 3.81 17.06 25.32
C LEU A 191 5.19 16.47 25.67
N PRO A 192 5.28 15.56 26.67
CA PRO A 192 6.51 14.89 27.05
C PRO A 192 7.28 14.23 25.89
N HIS A 193 6.57 13.67 24.91
CA HIS A 193 7.16 12.89 23.80
C HIS A 193 6.41 13.08 22.47
N SER A 194 6.90 12.47 21.40
CA SER A 194 6.32 12.59 20.07
C SER A 194 5.00 11.80 19.93
N VAL A 195 4.11 12.36 19.11
CA VAL A 195 2.79 11.82 18.80
C VAL A 195 2.83 11.03 17.50
N PHE A 196 2.06 9.93 17.47
CA PHE A 196 1.94 9.02 16.34
C PHE A 196 0.54 9.06 15.71
N ILE A 197 -0.49 8.99 16.55
CA ILE A 197 -1.89 8.84 16.10
C ILE A 197 -2.67 10.06 16.57
N ILE A 198 -3.50 10.58 15.65
CA ILE A 198 -4.44 11.66 15.91
C ILE A 198 -5.77 11.29 15.23
N TYR A 199 -6.89 11.42 15.94
CA TYR A 199 -8.24 11.31 15.38
C TYR A 199 -9.10 12.46 15.90
N CYS A 200 -9.43 13.42 15.03
CA CYS A 200 -10.25 14.59 15.36
C CYS A 200 -11.66 14.41 14.78
N THR A 201 -12.46 13.53 15.40
CA THR A 201 -13.71 13.01 14.79
C THR A 201 -14.92 13.03 15.71
N VAL A 202 -14.75 13.22 17.02
CA VAL A 202 -15.82 13.16 18.03
C VAL A 202 -15.79 14.44 18.86
N ASP A 203 -16.91 15.15 18.95
CA ASP A 203 -17.08 16.28 19.87
C ASP A 203 -17.33 15.72 21.28
N VAL A 204 -16.32 15.79 22.14
CA VAL A 204 -16.34 15.23 23.50
C VAL A 204 -16.80 16.28 24.50
N ASN A 205 -16.41 17.54 24.30
CA ASN A 205 -16.71 18.64 25.20
C ASN A 205 -18.10 19.28 24.96
N GLY A 206 -18.71 19.05 23.79
CA GLY A 206 -20.05 19.51 23.41
C GLY A 206 -20.12 20.92 22.84
N ASP A 207 -19.01 21.49 22.33
CA ASP A 207 -18.97 22.85 21.79
C ASP A 207 -19.32 22.98 20.30
N GLY A 208 -19.55 21.85 19.62
CA GLY A 208 -19.86 21.77 18.19
C GLY A 208 -18.66 21.49 17.29
N THR A 209 -17.45 21.36 17.84
CA THR A 209 -16.22 21.08 17.09
C THR A 209 -15.64 19.72 17.51
N PRO A 210 -15.29 18.82 16.57
CA PRO A 210 -14.63 17.56 16.91
C PRO A 210 -13.32 17.75 17.70
N ASP A 211 -13.19 17.04 18.82
CA ASP A 211 -11.98 16.95 19.64
C ASP A 211 -11.02 15.88 19.10
N CYS A 212 -9.73 16.03 19.40
CA CYS A 212 -8.66 15.19 18.91
C CYS A 212 -8.20 14.17 19.95
N LEU A 213 -8.49 12.89 19.72
CA LEU A 213 -7.82 11.76 20.39
C LEU A 213 -6.37 11.68 19.91
N VAL A 214 -5.43 11.59 20.85
CA VAL A 214 -3.98 11.62 20.61
C VAL A 214 -3.28 10.46 21.32
N THR A 215 -2.46 9.69 20.59
CA THR A 215 -1.50 8.74 21.20
C THR A 215 -0.07 8.89 20.66
N GLY A 216 0.92 8.49 21.47
CA GLY A 216 2.34 8.69 21.16
C GLY A 216 3.31 7.81 21.95
N LYS A 217 4.60 8.16 21.91
CA LYS A 217 5.67 7.46 22.64
C LYS A 217 5.52 7.63 24.15
N ALA A 218 5.93 6.60 24.91
CA ALA A 218 6.02 6.62 26.36
C ALA A 218 4.71 7.04 27.05
N GLY A 219 3.64 6.32 26.72
CA GLY A 219 2.36 6.39 27.42
C GLY A 219 1.46 7.59 27.08
N ILE A 220 1.84 8.46 26.13
CA ILE A 220 0.96 9.54 25.67
C ILE A 220 -0.35 8.95 25.15
N PHE A 221 -1.45 9.26 25.83
CA PHE A 221 -2.83 8.90 25.47
C PHE A 221 -3.76 9.93 26.13
N CYS A 222 -4.32 10.85 25.34
CA CYS A 222 -5.12 11.96 25.84
C CYS A 222 -6.13 12.47 24.79
N MET A 223 -7.12 13.23 25.25
CA MET A 223 -8.07 13.96 24.42
C MET A 223 -7.74 15.45 24.45
N ILE A 224 -7.67 16.08 23.27
CA ILE A 224 -7.26 17.49 23.10
C ILE A 224 -8.37 18.27 22.39
N ASP A 225 -8.75 19.39 22.98
CA ASP A 225 -9.60 20.42 22.37
C ASP A 225 -8.94 20.94 21.09
N SER A 226 -9.59 20.72 19.93
CA SER A 226 -9.01 21.04 18.62
C SER A 226 -8.91 22.54 18.35
N ARG A 227 -9.64 23.38 19.10
CA ARG A 227 -9.73 24.83 18.88
C ARG A 227 -8.65 25.61 19.60
N ASN A 228 -8.18 25.10 20.74
CA ASN A 228 -7.18 25.78 21.57
C ASN A 228 -6.01 24.90 22.04
N GLY A 229 -6.04 23.59 21.79
CA GLY A 229 -4.98 22.66 22.17
C GLY A 229 -4.91 22.34 23.66
N SER A 230 -5.96 22.63 24.44
CA SER A 230 -6.05 22.22 25.84
C SER A 230 -6.37 20.73 25.98
N ILE A 231 -5.95 20.11 27.09
CA ILE A 231 -6.27 18.70 27.37
C ILE A 231 -7.63 18.64 28.07
N ILE A 232 -8.54 17.84 27.52
CA ILE A 232 -9.86 17.55 28.10
C ILE A 232 -9.72 16.46 29.17
N TRP A 233 -9.06 15.34 28.81
CA TRP A 233 -8.67 14.28 29.72
C TRP A 233 -7.35 13.62 29.28
N GLU A 234 -6.67 12.97 30.22
CA GLU A 234 -5.42 12.22 30.01
C GLU A 234 -5.59 10.82 30.65
N PHE A 235 -5.19 9.76 29.95
CA PHE A 235 -5.40 8.38 30.39
C PHE A 235 -4.45 8.03 31.54
N ASP A 236 -5.01 7.85 32.75
CA ASP A 236 -4.27 7.44 33.94
C ASP A 236 -4.01 5.92 33.93
N ASN A 237 -2.88 5.51 33.35
CA ASN A 237 -2.47 4.11 33.28
C ASN A 237 -1.99 3.57 34.63
N LYS A 238 -2.92 3.04 35.42
CA LYS A 238 -2.73 2.53 36.79
C LYS A 238 -1.96 1.20 36.85
N PHE A 239 -0.68 1.20 36.44
CA PHE A 239 0.21 0.08 36.76
C PHE A 239 0.56 0.05 38.24
N THR A 240 -0.02 -0.90 38.99
CA THR A 240 0.36 -1.15 40.37
C THR A 240 1.30 -2.36 40.49
N PRO A 241 2.55 -2.22 40.98
CA PRO A 241 3.24 -0.98 41.33
C PRO A 241 3.82 -0.25 40.11
N ASP A 242 4.17 1.03 40.27
CA ASP A 242 4.93 1.81 39.29
C ASP A 242 6.25 1.08 38.94
N GLN A 243 6.29 0.46 37.75
CA GLN A 243 7.51 -0.12 37.20
C GLN A 243 8.02 0.77 36.07
N PRO A 244 9.35 1.00 35.96
CA PRO A 244 9.91 1.70 34.81
C PRO A 244 9.67 0.86 33.55
N LEU A 245 8.79 1.35 32.68
CA LEU A 245 8.51 0.74 31.37
C LEU A 245 9.60 1.15 30.37
N ILE A 246 10.14 0.16 29.66
CA ILE A 246 11.04 0.35 28.51
C ILE A 246 10.22 0.76 27.28
N ILE A 247 9.04 0.15 27.13
CA ILE A 247 8.05 0.49 26.11
C ILE A 247 6.72 0.68 26.84
N ASP A 248 6.10 1.82 26.59
CA ASP A 248 4.70 2.12 26.91
C ASP A 248 4.10 2.81 25.69
N SER A 249 3.17 2.15 25.01
CA SER A 249 2.68 2.55 23.68
C SER A 249 1.23 2.14 23.47
N TYR A 250 0.43 3.09 22.97
CA TYR A 250 -1.01 2.95 22.74
C TYR A 250 -1.36 3.12 21.27
N MET A 251 -2.09 2.16 20.72
CA MET A 251 -2.64 2.20 19.36
C MET A 251 -4.16 2.21 19.50
N ALA A 252 -4.74 3.41 19.60
CA ALA A 252 -6.13 3.63 19.95
C ALA A 252 -7.00 3.94 18.72
N ASN A 253 -8.18 3.33 18.67
CA ASN A 253 -9.19 3.55 17.63
C ASN A 253 -10.56 3.75 18.29
N TYR A 254 -11.46 4.53 17.66
CA TYR A 254 -12.82 4.67 18.13
C TYR A 254 -13.66 3.43 17.83
N ILE A 255 -14.62 3.16 18.71
CA ILE A 255 -15.68 2.16 18.58
C ILE A 255 -17.00 2.78 19.04
N LEU A 256 -18.11 2.07 18.81
CA LEU A 256 -19.41 2.50 19.33
C LEU A 256 -19.40 2.60 20.86
N ASP A 257 -20.06 3.60 21.41
CA ASP A 257 -20.39 3.76 22.84
C ASP A 257 -20.71 2.41 23.54
N GLN A 258 -19.96 2.06 24.59
CA GLN A 258 -20.15 0.86 25.42
C GLN A 258 -20.66 1.17 26.84
N ASP A 259 -20.40 2.36 27.38
CA ASP A 259 -20.85 2.77 28.73
C ASP A 259 -22.24 3.45 28.75
N ASN A 260 -22.79 3.75 27.57
CA ASN A 260 -24.06 4.41 27.28
C ASN A 260 -24.11 5.89 27.71
N ASP A 261 -22.97 6.58 27.75
CA ASP A 261 -22.92 7.99 28.08
C ASP A 261 -23.22 8.94 26.89
N GLY A 262 -23.20 8.42 25.66
CA GLY A 262 -23.49 9.16 24.42
C GLY A 262 -22.27 9.73 23.68
N VAL A 263 -21.06 9.29 24.01
CA VAL A 263 -19.83 9.53 23.25
C VAL A 263 -19.28 8.18 22.76
N ASP A 264 -18.74 8.13 21.54
CA ASP A 264 -18.10 6.91 21.02
C ASP A 264 -16.83 6.57 21.82
N ASP A 265 -16.75 5.31 22.27
CA ASP A 265 -15.68 4.80 23.12
C ASP A 265 -14.41 4.45 22.35
N ILE A 266 -13.34 4.12 23.08
CA ILE A 266 -12.01 3.90 22.52
C ILE A 266 -11.56 2.47 22.82
N LEU A 267 -11.23 1.72 21.78
CA LEU A 267 -10.52 0.45 21.88
C LEU A 267 -9.05 0.66 21.52
N THR A 268 -8.15 0.42 22.47
CA THR A 268 -6.71 0.53 22.25
C THR A 268 -5.99 -0.79 22.45
N ALA A 269 -5.06 -1.08 21.55
CA ALA A 269 -3.98 -2.00 21.85
C ALA A 269 -2.93 -1.26 22.69
N HIS A 270 -2.39 -1.94 23.69
CA HIS A 270 -1.40 -1.38 24.61
C HIS A 270 -0.23 -2.35 24.75
N THR A 271 0.98 -1.89 24.44
CA THR A 271 2.21 -2.64 24.71
C THR A 271 2.95 -2.05 25.89
N SER A 272 3.16 -2.90 26.90
CA SER A 272 4.02 -2.64 28.05
C SER A 272 5.20 -3.63 28.11
N GLN A 273 6.42 -3.12 28.10
CA GLN A 273 7.64 -3.92 28.29
C GLN A 273 8.45 -3.43 29.50
N THR A 274 8.90 -4.38 30.32
CA THR A 274 9.92 -4.19 31.38
C THR A 274 11.18 -5.01 31.05
N ASP A 275 12.18 -4.99 31.93
CA ASP A 275 13.37 -5.86 31.82
C ASP A 275 13.05 -7.37 31.84
N ILE A 276 11.87 -7.75 32.34
CA ILE A 276 11.51 -9.13 32.68
C ILE A 276 10.30 -9.63 31.88
N ALA A 277 9.36 -8.75 31.53
CA ALA A 277 8.10 -9.10 30.89
C ALA A 277 7.80 -8.23 29.67
N LYS A 278 7.15 -8.84 28.68
CA LYS A 278 6.52 -8.19 27.53
C LYS A 278 5.04 -8.53 27.60
N THR A 279 4.16 -7.54 27.56
CA THR A 279 2.72 -7.75 27.72
C THR A 279 1.97 -6.87 26.73
N GLY A 280 0.95 -7.46 26.12
CA GLY A 280 0.04 -6.79 25.21
C GLY A 280 -1.37 -6.87 25.77
N HIS A 281 -2.06 -5.74 25.81
CA HIS A 281 -3.44 -5.66 26.27
C HIS A 281 -4.35 -5.07 25.18
N LEU A 282 -5.60 -5.51 25.16
CA LEU A 282 -6.71 -4.71 24.64
C LEU A 282 -7.34 -3.98 25.83
N ILE A 283 -7.51 -2.67 25.72
CA ILE A 283 -8.13 -1.83 26.74
C ILE A 283 -9.29 -1.08 26.09
N LEU A 284 -10.45 -1.17 26.73
CA LEU A 284 -11.64 -0.38 26.43
C LEU A 284 -11.69 0.81 27.37
N VAL A 285 -11.77 2.01 26.81
CA VAL A 285 -11.67 3.30 27.51
C VAL A 285 -12.85 4.17 27.13
N SER A 286 -13.47 4.81 28.13
CA SER A 286 -14.60 5.72 27.94
C SER A 286 -14.18 6.94 27.12
N GLY A 287 -14.83 7.16 25.98
CA GLY A 287 -14.48 8.24 25.05
C GLY A 287 -14.64 9.63 25.66
N ARG A 288 -15.65 9.81 26.53
CA ARG A 288 -15.89 11.08 27.22
C ARG A 288 -14.91 11.36 28.34
N THR A 289 -14.55 10.35 29.13
CA THR A 289 -13.90 10.55 30.43
C THR A 289 -12.44 10.13 30.48
N GLY A 290 -12.00 9.27 29.56
CA GLY A 290 -10.69 8.61 29.62
C GLY A 290 -10.60 7.52 30.70
N GLU A 291 -11.70 7.13 31.35
CA GLU A 291 -11.68 6.04 32.34
C GLU A 291 -11.60 4.66 31.67
N GLU A 292 -10.79 3.76 32.25
CA GLU A 292 -10.70 2.36 31.81
C GLU A 292 -11.99 1.60 32.17
N ILE A 293 -12.73 1.16 31.15
CA ILE A 293 -13.93 0.33 31.29
C ILE A 293 -13.52 -1.15 31.46
N LYS A 294 -12.59 -1.63 30.63
CA LYS A 294 -12.04 -3.00 30.67
C LYS A 294 -10.61 -3.07 30.15
N ARG A 295 -9.90 -4.10 30.59
CA ARG A 295 -8.58 -4.51 30.10
C ARG A 295 -8.49 -6.03 30.03
N VAL A 296 -7.92 -6.55 28.94
CA VAL A 296 -7.65 -7.98 28.75
C VAL A 296 -6.27 -8.18 28.14
N GLU A 297 -5.49 -9.13 28.66
CA GLU A 297 -4.20 -9.53 28.07
C GLU A 297 -4.43 -10.34 26.78
N THR A 298 -3.74 -10.00 25.68
CA THR A 298 -3.97 -10.57 24.35
C THR A 298 -3.37 -11.96 24.18
N THR A 299 -2.08 -12.10 24.46
CA THR A 299 -1.36 -13.38 24.43
C THR A 299 -0.19 -13.31 25.40
N PRO A 300 -0.05 -14.25 26.35
CA PRO A 300 0.99 -14.18 27.36
C PRO A 300 2.40 -14.05 26.79
N ASN A 301 3.16 -13.09 27.31
CA ASN A 301 4.53 -12.76 26.91
C ASN A 301 4.73 -12.20 25.49
N LEU A 302 3.66 -11.76 24.80
CA LEU A 302 3.76 -11.08 23.50
C LEU A 302 3.36 -9.60 23.55
N GLU A 303 3.92 -8.84 22.63
CA GLU A 303 3.63 -7.42 22.41
C GLU A 303 2.41 -7.27 21.46
N THR A 304 1.79 -6.09 21.42
CA THR A 304 0.70 -5.76 20.47
C THR A 304 0.80 -4.30 20.03
N PHE A 305 1.36 -4.10 18.84
CA PHE A 305 1.54 -2.79 18.21
C PHE A 305 0.48 -2.51 17.12
N TYR A 306 -0.52 -3.37 17.01
CA TYR A 306 -1.58 -3.30 16.00
C TYR A 306 -2.74 -2.41 16.47
N LEU A 307 -3.09 -1.39 15.69
CA LEU A 307 -4.30 -0.59 15.91
C LEU A 307 -5.56 -1.47 15.76
N PRO A 308 -6.34 -1.73 16.83
CA PRO A 308 -7.51 -2.60 16.73
C PRO A 308 -8.58 -2.04 15.78
N GLN A 309 -9.23 -2.92 15.03
CA GLN A 309 -10.26 -2.55 14.05
C GLN A 309 -11.52 -3.39 14.24
N LEU A 310 -12.69 -2.79 13.98
CA LEU A 310 -13.96 -3.50 14.00
C LEU A 310 -14.30 -4.04 12.61
N LEU A 311 -14.71 -5.30 12.57
CA LEU A 311 -15.28 -5.97 11.42
C LEU A 311 -16.74 -6.29 11.70
N TYR A 312 -17.63 -5.74 10.88
CA TYR A 312 -19.07 -5.98 10.97
C TYR A 312 -19.46 -7.14 10.06
N ASN A 313 -19.98 -8.20 10.66
CA ASN A 313 -20.54 -9.36 9.95
C ASN A 313 -22.05 -9.42 10.25
N GLU A 314 -22.86 -10.11 9.44
CA GLU A 314 -24.33 -10.22 9.66
C GLU A 314 -24.72 -10.79 11.05
N ARG A 315 -23.78 -11.42 11.76
CA ARG A 315 -24.02 -12.18 13.00
C ARG A 315 -23.47 -11.53 14.26
N ASP A 316 -22.36 -10.82 14.18
CA ASP A 316 -21.62 -10.29 15.33
C ASP A 316 -20.64 -9.18 14.85
N VAL A 317 -20.10 -8.42 15.80
CA VAL A 317 -19.03 -7.45 15.57
C VAL A 317 -17.73 -8.04 16.11
N TYR A 318 -16.72 -8.19 15.24
CA TYR A 318 -15.43 -8.75 15.60
C TYR A 318 -14.38 -7.65 15.77
N VAL A 319 -13.55 -7.78 16.80
CA VAL A 319 -12.30 -7.02 16.97
C VAL A 319 -11.20 -7.79 16.25
N ILE A 320 -10.57 -7.16 15.25
CA ILE A 320 -9.33 -7.61 14.64
C ILE A 320 -8.16 -7.05 15.47
N PHE A 321 -7.20 -7.89 15.85
CA PHE A 321 -5.98 -7.48 16.54
C PHE A 321 -4.76 -8.31 16.10
N GLY A 322 -3.58 -7.67 16.17
CA GLY A 322 -2.28 -8.28 15.85
C GLY A 322 -1.37 -8.37 17.08
N THR A 323 -0.53 -9.40 17.15
CA THR A 323 0.48 -9.59 18.20
C THR A 323 1.89 -9.78 17.64
N GLY A 324 2.90 -9.72 18.52
CA GLY A 324 4.32 -9.86 18.19
C GLY A 324 4.99 -8.51 17.92
N SER A 325 6.23 -8.55 17.42
CA SER A 325 7.07 -7.36 17.19
C SER A 325 8.07 -7.58 16.04
N PRO A 326 8.93 -6.61 15.64
CA PRO A 326 9.84 -6.79 14.50
C PRO A 326 10.83 -7.96 14.65
N THR A 327 10.99 -8.48 15.86
CA THR A 327 11.92 -9.56 16.24
C THR A 327 11.24 -10.71 17.00
N SER A 328 9.91 -10.74 17.08
CA SER A 328 9.18 -11.85 17.72
C SER A 328 7.97 -12.26 16.88
N GLY A 329 7.72 -13.58 16.79
CA GLY A 329 6.55 -14.11 16.11
C GLY A 329 5.24 -13.63 16.73
N GLY A 330 4.16 -13.71 15.96
CA GLY A 330 2.85 -13.25 16.38
C GLY A 330 1.73 -13.65 15.43
N ASN A 331 0.52 -13.27 15.81
CA ASN A 331 -0.71 -13.69 15.16
C ASN A 331 -1.51 -12.48 14.67
N LEU A 332 -2.25 -12.65 13.58
CA LEU A 332 -3.46 -11.87 13.28
C LEU A 332 -4.65 -12.67 13.78
N SER A 333 -5.48 -12.08 14.62
CA SER A 333 -6.59 -12.75 15.29
C SER A 333 -7.87 -11.92 15.25
N VAL A 334 -9.01 -12.59 15.34
CA VAL A 334 -10.32 -11.97 15.57
C VAL A 334 -11.00 -12.55 16.81
N VAL A 335 -11.77 -11.72 17.50
CA VAL A 335 -12.57 -12.09 18.68
C VAL A 335 -13.86 -11.27 18.70
N PRO A 336 -15.01 -11.79 19.19
CA PRO A 336 -16.22 -10.97 19.32
C PRO A 336 -16.02 -9.78 20.27
N LEU A 337 -16.50 -8.59 19.88
CA LEU A 337 -16.39 -7.36 20.68
C LEU A 337 -16.99 -7.52 22.08
N HIS A 338 -18.07 -8.31 22.21
CA HIS A 338 -18.74 -8.54 23.48
C HIS A 338 -17.89 -9.30 24.52
N GLU A 339 -16.86 -10.04 24.11
CA GLU A 339 -15.92 -10.69 25.05
C GLU A 339 -14.94 -9.66 25.63
N VAL A 340 -14.40 -8.79 24.77
CA VAL A 340 -13.52 -7.68 25.16
C VAL A 340 -14.24 -6.74 26.12
N ALA A 341 -15.49 -6.37 25.82
CA ALA A 341 -16.34 -5.54 26.68
C ALA A 341 -16.71 -6.21 28.03
N GLN A 342 -16.64 -7.54 28.14
CA GLN A 342 -16.85 -8.26 29.40
C GLN A 342 -15.54 -8.45 30.19
N GLY A 343 -14.39 -8.46 29.51
CA GLY A 343 -13.05 -8.57 30.10
C GLY A 343 -12.40 -9.94 29.93
N TYR A 344 -12.71 -10.69 28.86
CA TYR A 344 -12.09 -11.98 28.56
C TYR A 344 -11.87 -12.18 27.05
N LEU A 345 -11.13 -13.23 26.70
CA LEU A 345 -10.85 -13.66 25.32
C LEU A 345 -10.92 -15.19 25.27
N GLU A 346 -12.08 -15.75 24.94
CA GLU A 346 -12.29 -17.21 24.84
C GLU A 346 -12.41 -17.67 23.38
N ASN A 347 -13.21 -17.00 22.55
CA ASN A 347 -13.46 -17.41 21.15
C ASN A 347 -12.52 -16.71 20.15
N VAL A 348 -11.21 -16.68 20.47
CA VAL A 348 -10.19 -16.10 19.58
C VAL A 348 -9.94 -17.00 18.37
N THR A 349 -10.15 -16.48 17.17
CA THR A 349 -9.86 -17.16 15.90
C THR A 349 -8.62 -16.55 15.26
N THR A 350 -7.54 -17.35 15.15
CA THR A 350 -6.32 -16.93 14.44
C THR A 350 -6.54 -16.99 12.93
N LEU A 351 -6.37 -15.85 12.25
CA LEU A 351 -6.44 -15.72 10.79
C LEU A 351 -5.09 -16.01 10.14
N PHE A 352 -3.99 -15.57 10.77
CA PHE A 352 -2.63 -15.77 10.29
C PHE A 352 -1.65 -15.87 11.47
N GLN A 353 -0.53 -16.57 11.29
CA GLN A 353 0.54 -16.71 12.29
C GLN A 353 1.92 -16.77 11.61
N ASP A 354 2.88 -16.02 12.16
CA ASP A 354 4.31 -16.12 11.82
C ASP A 354 5.12 -16.41 13.09
N GLN A 355 6.17 -17.24 12.96
CA GLN A 355 6.99 -17.70 14.10
C GLN A 355 8.15 -16.73 14.45
N SER A 356 8.41 -15.74 13.60
CA SER A 356 9.61 -14.91 13.60
C SER A 356 9.33 -13.41 13.62
N LYS A 357 8.22 -12.97 13.00
CA LYS A 357 7.80 -11.57 12.88
C LYS A 357 6.38 -11.37 13.40
N GLY A 358 6.11 -10.20 13.98
CA GLY A 358 4.79 -9.82 14.47
C GLY A 358 3.88 -9.21 13.40
N VAL A 359 2.61 -9.09 13.76
CA VAL A 359 1.58 -8.39 13.00
C VAL A 359 1.34 -7.04 13.67
N MET A 360 1.80 -5.96 13.03
CA MET A 360 1.89 -4.62 13.64
C MET A 360 1.14 -3.54 12.85
N SER A 361 1.19 -3.57 11.52
CA SER A 361 0.43 -2.61 10.70
C SER A 361 -1.06 -3.01 10.65
N PRO A 362 -2.00 -2.05 10.77
CA PRO A 362 -3.43 -2.33 10.63
C PRO A 362 -3.78 -2.83 9.23
N ALA A 363 -4.95 -3.47 9.12
CA ALA A 363 -5.51 -3.86 7.84
C ALA A 363 -6.28 -2.70 7.19
N VAL A 364 -6.53 -2.83 5.88
CA VAL A 364 -7.58 -2.11 5.18
C VAL A 364 -8.80 -3.02 5.13
N LEU A 365 -9.95 -2.49 5.55
CA LEU A 365 -11.23 -3.20 5.50
C LEU A 365 -12.02 -2.70 4.29
N VAL A 366 -12.19 -3.55 3.28
CA VAL A 366 -12.88 -3.21 2.03
C VAL A 366 -13.44 -4.46 1.36
N ASP A 367 -14.66 -4.38 0.85
CA ASP A 367 -15.29 -5.48 0.11
C ASP A 367 -14.60 -5.65 -1.27
N ILE A 368 -13.92 -6.78 -1.47
CA ILE A 368 -13.35 -7.21 -2.76
C ILE A 368 -14.06 -8.44 -3.34
N THR A 369 -14.83 -9.17 -2.53
CA THR A 369 -15.61 -10.35 -2.96
C THR A 369 -16.94 -9.97 -3.62
N GLY A 370 -17.48 -8.80 -3.30
CA GLY A 370 -18.80 -8.31 -3.70
C GLY A 370 -19.95 -8.89 -2.88
N ASP A 371 -19.68 -9.40 -1.67
CA ASP A 371 -20.69 -10.00 -0.79
C ASP A 371 -21.32 -9.00 0.21
N ASN A 372 -20.88 -7.74 0.17
CA ASN A 372 -21.34 -6.63 1.00
C ASN A 372 -20.87 -6.70 2.47
N ILE A 373 -19.90 -7.58 2.79
CA ILE A 373 -19.08 -7.61 4.01
C ILE A 373 -17.67 -7.14 3.64
N THR A 374 -17.00 -6.39 4.52
CA THR A 374 -15.63 -5.91 4.24
C THR A 374 -14.61 -7.02 4.43
N ASP A 375 -13.78 -7.27 3.42
CA ASP A 375 -12.64 -8.18 3.50
C ASP A 375 -11.43 -7.52 4.19
N ILE A 376 -10.52 -8.34 4.71
CA ILE A 376 -9.35 -7.91 5.47
C ILE A 376 -8.11 -7.97 4.56
N ILE A 377 -7.60 -6.81 4.13
CA ILE A 377 -6.40 -6.70 3.29
C ILE A 377 -5.26 -6.13 4.15
N ILE A 378 -4.20 -6.91 4.36
CA ILE A 378 -3.15 -6.60 5.34
C ILE A 378 -1.76 -6.88 4.79
N SER A 379 -0.84 -5.93 4.97
CA SER A 379 0.59 -6.13 4.73
C SER A 379 1.30 -6.47 6.05
N LEU A 380 1.95 -7.62 6.07
CA LEU A 380 2.64 -8.18 7.24
C LEU A 380 4.12 -7.82 7.19
N PHE A 381 4.74 -7.72 8.37
CA PHE A 381 6.15 -7.32 8.48
C PHE A 381 7.13 -8.30 7.80
N ASN A 382 6.71 -9.57 7.61
CA ASN A 382 7.44 -10.60 6.87
C ASN A 382 7.37 -10.45 5.31
N SER A 383 7.01 -9.26 4.80
CA SER A 383 6.78 -8.93 3.37
C SER A 383 5.61 -9.60 2.68
N THR A 384 4.78 -10.38 3.38
CA THR A 384 3.59 -10.99 2.78
C THR A 384 2.40 -10.06 2.95
N THR A 385 1.70 -9.77 1.86
CA THR A 385 0.38 -9.14 1.86
C THR A 385 -0.68 -10.19 1.60
N LEU A 386 -1.74 -10.15 2.40
CA LEU A 386 -2.85 -11.10 2.37
C LEU A 386 -4.15 -10.35 2.08
N ALA A 387 -5.05 -10.99 1.33
CA ALA A 387 -6.47 -10.70 1.38
C ALA A 387 -7.20 -11.89 2.02
N ILE A 388 -8.07 -11.61 2.99
CA ILE A 388 -8.82 -12.60 3.76
C ILE A 388 -10.30 -12.22 3.71
N ASP A 389 -11.12 -13.18 3.31
CA ASP A 389 -12.58 -13.08 3.24
C ASP A 389 -13.16 -12.71 4.61
N GLY A 390 -13.86 -11.57 4.70
CA GLY A 390 -14.43 -11.05 5.94
C GLY A 390 -15.62 -11.86 6.47
N SER A 391 -16.28 -12.63 5.60
CA SER A 391 -17.42 -13.48 5.92
C SER A 391 -17.00 -14.89 6.36
N THR A 392 -15.98 -15.47 5.72
CA THR A 392 -15.53 -16.86 5.95
C THR A 392 -14.17 -17.03 6.61
N PHE A 393 -13.42 -15.94 6.82
CA PHE A 393 -12.07 -15.92 7.40
C PHE A 393 -11.04 -16.78 6.63
N LYS A 394 -11.24 -16.94 5.32
CA LYS A 394 -10.31 -17.68 4.45
C LYS A 394 -9.46 -16.73 3.62
N GLN A 395 -8.19 -17.07 3.45
CA GLN A 395 -7.31 -16.36 2.51
C GLN A 395 -7.88 -16.47 1.08
N ILE A 396 -8.05 -15.32 0.42
CA ILE A 396 -8.46 -15.20 -0.98
C ILE A 396 -7.22 -15.29 -1.87
N TRP A 397 -6.22 -14.45 -1.60
CA TRP A 397 -4.93 -14.42 -2.29
C TRP A 397 -3.81 -13.97 -1.34
N ASN A 398 -2.56 -14.18 -1.76
CA ASN A 398 -1.37 -13.63 -1.11
C ASN A 398 -0.33 -13.16 -2.14
N PHE A 399 0.45 -12.16 -1.75
CA PHE A 399 1.58 -11.63 -2.52
C PHE A 399 2.77 -11.43 -1.58
N THR A 400 3.96 -11.89 -1.96
CA THR A 400 5.17 -11.82 -1.11
C THR A 400 6.36 -11.35 -1.93
N VAL A 401 7.13 -10.40 -1.40
CA VAL A 401 8.37 -9.90 -2.01
C VAL A 401 9.57 -10.48 -1.25
N PRO A 402 10.31 -11.48 -1.77
CA PRO A 402 11.39 -12.12 -1.03
C PRO A 402 12.49 -11.16 -0.57
N ASN A 403 13.13 -11.48 0.57
CA ASN A 403 14.21 -10.69 1.17
C ASN A 403 13.85 -9.21 1.41
N SER A 404 12.60 -8.96 1.82
CA SER A 404 12.13 -7.63 2.17
C SER A 404 11.34 -7.64 3.49
N GLU A 405 11.05 -6.45 4.00
CA GLU A 405 10.10 -6.20 5.09
C GLU A 405 9.11 -5.11 4.64
N THR A 406 7.97 -4.98 5.32
CA THR A 406 7.08 -3.83 5.11
C THR A 406 6.32 -3.43 6.38
N LEU A 407 6.25 -2.13 6.64
CA LEU A 407 5.32 -1.49 7.58
C LEU A 407 4.23 -0.69 6.85
N SER A 408 4.29 -0.63 5.51
CA SER A 408 3.35 0.09 4.67
C SER A 408 1.95 -0.50 4.82
N ILE A 409 0.99 0.31 5.27
CA ILE A 409 -0.43 -0.05 5.19
C ILE A 409 -0.80 -0.06 3.69
N PRO A 410 -1.56 -1.06 3.19
CA PRO A 410 -2.08 -1.04 1.83
C PRO A 410 -2.84 0.25 1.54
N THR A 411 -2.64 0.83 0.36
CA THR A 411 -3.33 2.06 -0.05
C THR A 411 -4.45 1.68 -1.03
N PRO A 412 -5.73 1.70 -0.61
CA PRO A 412 -6.86 1.25 -1.44
C PRO A 412 -7.28 2.28 -2.49
N GLY A 413 -7.55 1.84 -3.71
CA GLY A 413 -8.14 2.70 -4.76
C GLY A 413 -8.60 1.90 -5.98
N TYR A 414 -9.60 2.40 -6.71
CA TYR A 414 -10.02 1.80 -7.98
C TYR A 414 -9.06 2.22 -9.09
N PHE A 415 -7.97 1.48 -9.25
CA PHE A 415 -6.90 1.83 -10.18
C PHE A 415 -7.22 1.41 -11.62
N ASN A 416 -7.77 0.21 -11.84
CA ASN A 416 -8.10 -0.31 -13.17
C ASN A 416 -9.61 -0.22 -13.53
N GLU A 417 -9.99 -0.46 -14.79
CA GLU A 417 -11.40 -0.42 -15.27
C GLU A 417 -12.28 -1.60 -14.78
N ASP A 418 -12.22 -1.95 -13.49
CA ASP A 418 -13.10 -2.96 -12.89
C ASP A 418 -13.89 -2.47 -11.65
N ASN A 419 -14.44 -3.40 -10.88
CA ASN A 419 -15.32 -3.13 -9.74
C ASN A 419 -14.71 -3.55 -8.38
N VAL A 420 -13.43 -3.87 -8.33
CA VAL A 420 -12.69 -4.33 -7.14
C VAL A 420 -11.66 -3.27 -6.78
N THR A 421 -11.40 -3.10 -5.49
CA THR A 421 -10.42 -2.12 -5.00
C THR A 421 -9.00 -2.69 -5.16
N ASP A 422 -8.11 -1.97 -5.83
CA ASP A 422 -6.69 -2.30 -5.98
C ASP A 422 -5.86 -1.66 -4.86
N PHE A 423 -4.60 -2.11 -4.70
CA PHE A 423 -3.76 -1.70 -3.56
C PHE A 423 -2.34 -1.28 -3.97
N PHE A 424 -1.95 -0.04 -3.68
CA PHE A 424 -0.53 0.36 -3.69
C PHE A 424 0.15 0.00 -2.35
N ILE A 425 1.26 -0.74 -2.40
CA ILE A 425 2.05 -1.18 -1.23
C ILE A 425 3.54 -1.03 -1.51
N LYS A 426 4.31 -0.63 -0.49
CA LYS A 426 5.76 -0.42 -0.57
C LYS A 426 6.53 -1.40 0.31
N TYR A 427 7.55 -2.06 -0.25
CA TYR A 427 8.42 -3.02 0.44
C TYR A 427 9.87 -2.52 0.49
N GLN A 428 10.61 -2.93 1.52
CA GLN A 428 11.99 -2.52 1.78
C GLN A 428 12.92 -3.73 1.64
N THR A 429 13.78 -3.76 0.63
CA THR A 429 14.70 -4.90 0.42
C THR A 429 16.01 -4.69 1.18
N GLY A 430 16.43 -5.67 1.97
CA GLY A 430 17.63 -5.55 2.82
C GLY A 430 17.87 -6.77 3.69
N SER A 431 18.82 -6.64 4.62
CA SER A 431 19.06 -7.67 5.66
C SER A 431 18.03 -7.64 6.80
N GLY A 432 17.06 -6.72 6.74
CA GLY A 432 16.08 -6.43 7.77
C GLY A 432 16.50 -5.24 8.65
N PHE A 433 15.56 -4.78 9.48
CA PHE A 433 15.75 -3.60 10.34
C PHE A 433 17.10 -3.61 11.09
N PRO A 434 17.92 -2.55 11.02
CA PRO A 434 17.65 -1.23 10.42
C PRO A 434 18.19 -1.02 8.99
N VAL A 435 18.67 -2.07 8.30
CA VAL A 435 19.46 -1.93 7.06
C VAL A 435 18.66 -2.34 5.83
N TYR A 436 18.28 -1.34 5.02
CA TYR A 436 17.53 -1.51 3.78
C TYR A 436 18.24 -0.84 2.61
N TYR A 437 18.46 -1.59 1.53
CA TYR A 437 19.30 -1.20 0.40
C TYR A 437 18.58 -0.28 -0.59
N TYR A 438 17.28 -0.53 -0.79
CA TYR A 438 16.36 0.17 -1.68
C TYR A 438 14.90 -0.17 -1.31
N SER A 439 13.92 0.51 -1.90
CA SER A 439 12.50 0.12 -1.78
C SER A 439 11.87 -0.26 -3.12
N GLN A 440 10.72 -0.94 -3.06
CA GLN A 440 9.95 -1.40 -4.20
C GLN A 440 8.45 -1.14 -3.96
N GLY A 441 7.86 -0.24 -4.73
CA GLY A 441 6.41 0.00 -4.78
C GLY A 441 5.75 -0.88 -5.83
N TYR A 442 4.65 -1.55 -5.45
CA TYR A 442 3.80 -2.33 -6.33
C TYR A 442 2.36 -1.83 -6.26
N ILE A 443 1.64 -1.97 -7.37
CA ILE A 443 0.17 -1.89 -7.38
C ILE A 443 -0.34 -3.30 -7.62
N ILE A 444 -1.10 -3.82 -6.67
CA ILE A 444 -1.66 -5.17 -6.65
C ILE A 444 -3.12 -5.12 -7.07
N ASP A 445 -3.47 -5.94 -8.08
CA ASP A 445 -4.83 -6.19 -8.53
C ASP A 445 -5.63 -6.84 -7.39
N GLY A 446 -6.69 -6.17 -6.95
CA GLY A 446 -7.45 -6.58 -5.77
C GLY A 446 -8.22 -7.89 -5.93
N ARG A 447 -8.53 -8.30 -7.17
CA ARG A 447 -9.25 -9.54 -7.46
C ARG A 447 -8.32 -10.76 -7.43
N THR A 448 -7.07 -10.60 -7.86
CA THR A 448 -6.16 -11.72 -8.16
C THR A 448 -4.90 -11.77 -7.30
N GLY A 449 -4.54 -10.69 -6.61
CA GLY A 449 -3.30 -10.59 -5.84
C GLY A 449 -2.03 -10.47 -6.69
N ASN A 450 -2.16 -10.26 -8.01
CA ASN A 450 -1.00 -10.09 -8.91
C ASN A 450 -0.65 -8.61 -9.09
N PRO A 451 0.63 -8.28 -9.33
CA PRO A 451 1.00 -6.90 -9.63
C PRO A 451 0.52 -6.49 -11.02
N ILE A 452 -0.10 -5.31 -11.13
CA ILE A 452 -0.61 -4.74 -12.39
C ILE A 452 0.55 -4.40 -13.34
N TYR A 453 1.63 -3.85 -12.80
CA TYR A 453 2.87 -3.60 -13.53
C TYR A 453 3.90 -4.72 -13.30
N SER A 454 4.57 -5.16 -14.36
CA SER A 454 5.59 -6.21 -14.28
C SER A 454 6.90 -5.77 -13.62
N THR A 455 7.14 -4.46 -13.54
CA THR A 455 8.31 -3.85 -12.88
C THR A 455 7.84 -2.96 -11.72
N PRO A 456 8.42 -3.11 -10.51
CA PRO A 456 8.10 -2.23 -9.39
C PRO A 456 8.66 -0.82 -9.61
N ILE A 457 8.10 0.13 -8.88
CA ILE A 457 8.66 1.46 -8.72
C ILE A 457 9.80 1.37 -7.70
N VAL A 458 11.03 1.62 -8.12
CA VAL A 458 12.23 1.48 -7.28
C VAL A 458 12.74 2.86 -6.86
N ASP A 459 13.11 3.01 -5.60
CA ASP A 459 13.88 4.16 -5.13
C ASP A 459 15.09 3.72 -4.27
N SER A 460 16.16 4.52 -4.28
CA SER A 460 17.46 4.15 -3.71
C SER A 460 17.55 4.35 -2.21
N VAL A 461 16.55 4.99 -1.59
CA VAL A 461 16.46 5.23 -0.15
C VAL A 461 15.26 4.45 0.39
N GLY A 462 15.56 3.27 0.94
CA GLY A 462 14.58 2.33 1.48
C GLY A 462 13.59 3.02 2.43
N SER A 463 12.43 3.41 1.92
CA SER A 463 11.41 4.19 2.63
C SER A 463 10.10 3.41 2.76
N GLN A 464 9.32 3.69 3.80
CA GLN A 464 8.20 2.83 4.27
C GLN A 464 6.84 3.51 4.28
N MET A 465 6.75 4.71 3.76
CA MET A 465 5.49 5.45 3.73
C MET A 465 4.50 4.74 2.82
N GLY A 466 3.31 4.45 3.35
CA GLY A 466 2.14 4.16 2.55
C GLY A 466 1.76 5.35 1.67
N GLY A 467 0.86 5.12 0.72
CA GLY A 467 0.32 6.18 -0.12
C GLY A 467 -0.94 6.82 0.45
N LEU A 468 -1.52 7.71 -0.35
CA LEU A 468 -2.88 8.21 -0.24
C LEU A 468 -3.59 8.00 -1.58
N THR A 469 -4.91 7.98 -1.58
CA THR A 469 -5.71 7.86 -2.81
C THR A 469 -6.47 9.15 -3.07
N LEU A 470 -6.32 9.73 -4.26
CA LEU A 470 -7.24 10.73 -4.77
C LEU A 470 -8.32 10.01 -5.57
N SER A 471 -9.52 9.91 -5.00
CA SER A 471 -10.65 9.30 -5.71
C SER A 471 -11.20 10.26 -6.76
N MET A 472 -11.55 9.72 -7.93
CA MET A 472 -12.06 10.48 -9.07
C MET A 472 -13.54 10.13 -9.34
N GLU A 473 -14.22 10.96 -10.15
CA GLU A 473 -15.68 10.84 -10.39
C GLU A 473 -16.15 9.49 -10.96
N ASN A 474 -15.25 8.66 -11.49
CA ASN A 474 -15.58 7.37 -12.06
C ASN A 474 -14.50 6.32 -11.73
N ARG A 475 -14.92 5.05 -11.68
CA ARG A 475 -14.07 3.91 -11.31
C ARG A 475 -12.92 3.70 -12.30
N GLY A 476 -11.78 3.25 -11.79
CA GLY A 476 -10.56 3.07 -12.56
C GLY A 476 -9.81 4.37 -12.83
N LEU A 477 -10.27 5.52 -12.33
CA LEU A 477 -9.61 6.81 -12.54
C LEU A 477 -8.89 7.32 -11.29
N ASP A 478 -8.91 6.55 -10.19
CA ASP A 478 -8.27 6.95 -8.93
C ASP A 478 -6.75 7.06 -9.10
N TRP A 479 -6.14 8.00 -8.38
CA TRP A 479 -4.70 8.19 -8.36
C TRP A 479 -4.11 7.77 -7.03
N PHE A 480 -3.03 6.99 -7.06
CA PHE A 480 -2.18 6.77 -5.90
C PHE A 480 -1.14 7.87 -5.78
N LEU A 481 -1.17 8.59 -4.66
CA LEU A 481 -0.12 9.50 -4.22
C LEU A 481 0.88 8.73 -3.36
N PHE A 482 2.17 8.76 -3.69
CA PHE A 482 3.20 8.09 -2.88
C PHE A 482 4.55 8.80 -2.95
N TRP A 483 5.30 8.68 -1.87
CA TRP A 483 6.64 9.23 -1.77
C TRP A 483 7.69 8.29 -2.38
N THR A 484 8.60 8.84 -3.18
CA THR A 484 9.89 8.21 -3.49
C THR A 484 11.04 9.01 -2.91
N ALA A 485 12.09 8.31 -2.48
CA ALA A 485 13.28 8.91 -1.88
C ALA A 485 14.55 8.36 -2.54
N ASP A 486 15.39 9.26 -3.04
CA ASP A 486 16.54 8.90 -3.87
C ASP A 486 17.79 9.73 -3.52
N CYS A 487 18.95 9.21 -3.88
CA CYS A 487 20.21 9.93 -3.84
C CYS A 487 20.46 10.59 -5.21
N ARG A 488 20.78 11.89 -5.23
CA ARG A 488 20.95 12.65 -6.49
C ARG A 488 22.02 12.02 -7.40
N ASN A 489 21.67 11.74 -8.65
CA ASN A 489 22.44 11.01 -9.68
C ASN A 489 22.60 9.49 -9.45
N TYR A 490 21.90 8.92 -8.47
CA TYR A 490 21.90 7.48 -8.13
C TYR A 490 20.45 6.99 -7.92
N GLU A 491 19.51 7.53 -8.70
CA GLU A 491 18.09 7.23 -8.61
C GLU A 491 17.81 5.74 -8.90
N GLY A 492 17.02 5.09 -8.03
CA GLY A 492 16.68 3.67 -8.15
C GLY A 492 17.85 2.68 -7.97
N HIS A 493 19.01 3.13 -7.47
CA HIS A 493 20.20 2.29 -7.32
C HIS A 493 20.06 1.24 -6.20
N GLN A 494 20.28 -0.03 -6.53
CA GLN A 494 19.91 -1.19 -5.67
C GLN A 494 21.07 -1.86 -4.91
N ASP A 495 22.29 -1.34 -5.02
CA ASP A 495 23.48 -1.97 -4.43
C ASP A 495 23.33 -2.26 -2.92
N MET A 496 23.82 -3.41 -2.49
CA MET A 496 23.88 -3.81 -1.09
C MET A 496 24.95 -2.99 -0.35
N TYR A 497 24.72 -2.71 0.93
CA TYR A 497 25.71 -2.07 1.79
C TYR A 497 25.62 -2.60 3.23
N GLU A 498 26.67 -2.37 4.02
CA GLU A 498 26.69 -2.66 5.45
C GLU A 498 27.27 -1.47 6.22
N PHE A 499 26.88 -1.32 7.49
CA PHE A 499 27.50 -0.38 8.40
C PHE A 499 28.77 -0.99 9.01
N ILE A 500 29.74 -0.14 9.34
CA ILE A 500 30.99 -0.57 9.98
C ILE A 500 30.67 -1.30 11.30
N SER A 501 31.27 -2.47 11.49
CA SER A 501 31.12 -3.30 12.69
C SER A 501 31.29 -2.50 13.98
N GLY A 502 30.29 -2.56 14.87
CA GLY A 502 30.24 -1.79 16.11
C GLY A 502 29.38 -0.52 16.05
N SER A 503 28.84 -0.15 14.88
CA SER A 503 27.85 0.94 14.76
C SER A 503 26.58 0.63 15.55
N THR A 504 26.17 1.52 16.45
CA THR A 504 24.95 1.35 17.26
C THR A 504 23.68 1.47 16.42
N THR A 505 22.57 0.85 16.85
CA THR A 505 21.26 0.97 16.15
C THR A 505 20.82 2.43 15.99
N LYS A 506 21.09 3.30 16.98
CA LYS A 506 20.83 4.75 16.90
C LYS A 506 21.61 5.40 15.75
N GLN A 507 22.89 5.07 15.59
CA GLN A 507 23.71 5.58 14.48
C GLN A 507 23.25 5.06 13.12
N GLN A 508 22.83 3.79 13.04
CA GLN A 508 22.34 3.19 11.79
C GLN A 508 21.01 3.81 11.34
N ASN A 509 20.07 4.01 12.27
CA ASN A 509 18.75 4.62 11.99
C ASN A 509 18.83 6.09 11.55
N HIS A 510 19.80 6.85 12.04
CA HIS A 510 19.95 8.28 11.76
C HIS A 510 21.08 8.57 10.74
N ALA A 511 21.50 7.57 9.96
CA ALA A 511 22.56 7.70 8.98
C ALA A 511 22.04 8.36 7.67
N ASP A 512 22.73 9.39 7.19
CA ASP A 512 22.55 9.88 5.82
C ASP A 512 23.23 8.91 4.83
N ILE A 513 22.45 7.95 4.34
CA ILE A 513 22.94 6.92 3.43
C ILE A 513 23.42 7.48 2.08
N CYS A 514 22.86 8.60 1.61
CA CYS A 514 23.28 9.21 0.35
C CYS A 514 24.65 9.88 0.49
N LYS A 515 24.88 10.53 1.63
CA LYS A 515 26.18 11.11 1.97
C LYS A 515 27.24 10.04 2.20
N LEU A 516 26.90 8.96 2.92
CA LEU A 516 27.84 7.89 3.24
C LEU A 516 28.21 7.01 2.04
N ARG A 517 27.24 6.67 1.18
CA ARG A 517 27.47 5.76 0.03
C ARG A 517 28.02 6.47 -1.20
N PHE A 518 27.51 7.67 -1.50
CA PHE A 518 27.73 8.33 -2.79
C PHE A 518 28.32 9.74 -2.67
N ASN A 519 28.55 10.23 -1.45
CA ASN A 519 28.88 11.64 -1.18
C ASN A 519 27.86 12.62 -1.80
N SER A 520 26.61 12.17 -1.96
CA SER A 520 25.51 12.89 -2.61
C SER A 520 24.46 13.34 -1.60
N SER A 521 23.50 14.15 -2.04
CA SER A 521 22.34 14.57 -1.24
C SER A 521 21.14 13.66 -1.49
N MET A 522 20.38 13.36 -0.43
CA MET A 522 19.04 12.80 -0.54
C MET A 522 18.06 13.85 -1.08
N PHE A 523 17.10 13.43 -1.90
CA PHE A 523 15.91 14.21 -2.21
C PHE A 523 14.66 13.30 -2.14
N THR A 524 13.48 13.90 -2.03
CA THR A 524 12.20 13.19 -2.03
C THR A 524 11.26 13.78 -3.07
N LYS A 525 10.42 12.93 -3.66
CA LYS A 525 9.34 13.31 -4.58
C LYS A 525 8.02 12.74 -4.10
N LEU A 526 6.96 13.53 -4.17
CA LEU A 526 5.60 13.02 -4.12
C LEU A 526 5.16 12.80 -5.57
N ASN A 527 4.84 11.57 -5.93
CA ASN A 527 4.35 11.21 -7.25
C ASN A 527 2.87 10.85 -7.16
N ALA A 528 2.13 11.14 -8.23
CA ALA A 528 0.76 10.71 -8.43
C ALA A 528 0.73 9.76 -9.63
N LEU A 529 0.10 8.59 -9.48
CA LEU A 529 0.00 7.58 -10.55
C LEU A 529 -1.44 7.11 -10.73
N ASN A 530 -1.93 7.13 -11.97
CA ASN A 530 -3.16 6.45 -12.43
C ASN A 530 -2.80 5.33 -13.45
N GLN A 531 -3.78 4.57 -13.95
CA GLN A 531 -3.54 3.47 -14.92
C GLN A 531 -3.07 3.88 -16.32
N TYR A 532 -3.20 5.15 -16.70
CA TYR A 532 -2.85 5.69 -18.02
C TYR A 532 -1.46 6.33 -18.06
N ASP A 533 -0.90 6.66 -16.88
CA ASP A 533 0.46 7.17 -16.74
C ASP A 533 1.49 6.03 -16.63
N GLN A 534 2.72 6.30 -17.05
CA GLN A 534 3.83 5.37 -16.81
C GLN A 534 4.39 5.57 -15.40
N PRO A 535 4.62 4.51 -14.61
CA PRO A 535 5.27 4.60 -13.30
C PRO A 535 6.61 5.36 -13.38
N PRO A 536 6.92 6.26 -12.42
CA PRO A 536 6.21 6.53 -11.17
C PRO A 536 5.03 7.51 -11.29
N GLY A 537 4.65 7.95 -12.49
CA GLY A 537 3.56 8.89 -12.73
C GLY A 537 4.01 10.35 -12.72
N LEU A 538 3.07 11.26 -12.43
CA LEU A 538 3.29 12.70 -12.42
C LEU A 538 3.92 13.17 -11.09
N GLN A 539 4.94 14.01 -11.17
CA GLN A 539 5.59 14.60 -9.98
C GLN A 539 4.76 15.76 -9.41
N ILE A 540 4.20 15.59 -8.21
CA ILE A 540 3.46 16.62 -7.46
C ILE A 540 4.41 17.49 -6.61
N TYR A 541 5.43 16.88 -6.01
CA TYR A 541 6.43 17.56 -5.17
C TYR A 541 7.84 17.08 -5.48
N ASN A 542 8.85 17.92 -5.27
CA ASN A 542 10.26 17.56 -5.33
C ASN A 542 11.11 18.47 -4.43
N SER A 543 11.73 17.92 -3.38
CA SER A 543 12.55 18.71 -2.44
C SER A 543 13.82 19.29 -3.06
N ASP A 544 14.34 18.67 -4.13
CA ASP A 544 15.51 19.15 -4.88
C ASP A 544 15.26 20.53 -5.51
N GLN A 545 14.00 20.83 -5.84
CA GLN A 545 13.55 22.13 -6.36
C GLN A 545 13.21 23.14 -5.25
N ARG A 546 13.17 22.69 -3.99
CA ARG A 546 12.74 23.46 -2.80
C ARG A 546 13.86 23.71 -1.79
N LEU A 547 15.12 23.39 -2.12
CA LEU A 547 16.28 23.52 -1.22
C LEU A 547 16.39 24.89 -0.51
N PHE A 548 16.14 26.00 -1.22
CA PHE A 548 16.16 27.36 -0.66
C PHE A 548 14.95 27.70 0.23
N LEU A 549 13.91 26.88 0.23
CA LEU A 549 12.74 27.01 1.11
C LEU A 549 12.90 26.12 2.35
N GLU A 550 13.40 24.90 2.17
CA GLU A 550 13.59 23.91 3.23
C GLU A 550 14.81 24.22 4.13
N TYR A 551 15.95 24.63 3.57
CA TYR A 551 17.24 24.66 4.28
C TYR A 551 17.83 26.06 4.51
N ASN A 552 17.28 27.12 3.92
CA ASN A 552 17.90 28.46 3.94
C ASN A 552 18.02 29.11 5.33
N ASN A 553 17.28 28.60 6.34
CA ASN A 553 17.30 29.10 7.72
C ASN A 553 17.78 28.05 8.75
N SER A 554 18.31 26.89 8.34
CA SER A 554 18.72 25.84 9.29
C SER A 554 20.10 26.12 9.88
N ARG A 555 20.15 26.64 11.11
CA ARG A 555 21.36 26.58 11.96
C ARG A 555 21.61 25.14 12.39
N THR A 556 22.86 24.73 12.53
CA THR A 556 23.13 23.39 13.09
C THR A 556 22.81 23.37 14.60
N PRO A 557 22.22 22.30 15.15
CA PRO A 557 21.97 22.20 16.58
C PRO A 557 23.24 22.34 17.44
N LEU A 558 24.40 21.97 16.88
CA LEU A 558 25.70 22.09 17.55
C LEU A 558 26.18 23.55 17.68
N GLU A 559 25.94 24.40 16.67
CA GLU A 559 26.29 25.83 16.74
C GLU A 559 25.41 26.57 17.75
N GLU A 560 24.11 26.28 17.74
CA GLU A 560 23.15 26.86 18.68
C GLU A 560 23.43 26.44 20.12
N ALA A 561 23.73 25.14 20.35
CA ALA A 561 24.12 24.66 21.67
C ALA A 561 25.42 25.31 22.18
N LYS A 562 26.42 25.51 21.30
CA LYS A 562 27.67 26.22 21.66
C LYS A 562 27.42 27.67 22.05
N GLU A 563 26.58 28.38 21.31
CA GLU A 563 26.21 29.77 21.61
C GLU A 563 25.47 29.87 22.95
N TYR A 564 24.45 29.03 23.15
CA TYR A 564 23.68 28.99 24.40
C TYR A 564 24.56 28.69 25.61
N LEU A 565 25.43 27.67 25.55
CA LEU A 565 26.37 27.35 26.63
C LEU A 565 27.45 28.42 26.87
N THR A 566 27.72 29.27 25.88
CA THR A 566 28.62 30.43 26.06
C THR A 566 27.95 31.57 26.81
N LEU A 567 26.63 31.75 26.61
CA LEU A 567 25.81 32.73 27.34
C LEU A 567 25.40 32.23 28.73
N HIS A 568 25.27 30.91 28.90
CA HIS A 568 24.79 30.23 30.10
C HIS A 568 25.81 29.21 30.66
N PRO A 569 26.95 29.67 31.20
CA PRO A 569 28.01 28.79 31.73
C PRO A 569 27.56 27.91 32.91
N GLU A 570 26.45 28.22 33.57
CA GLU A 570 25.82 27.40 34.62
C GLU A 570 25.42 26.00 34.12
N PHE A 571 25.02 25.85 32.86
CA PHE A 571 24.67 24.56 32.27
C PHE A 571 25.88 23.79 31.71
N ALA A 572 27.00 24.46 31.45
CA ALA A 572 28.21 23.84 30.91
C ALA A 572 28.80 22.77 31.87
N ALA A 573 28.64 22.95 33.18
CA ALA A 573 29.07 21.96 34.18
C ALA A 573 28.18 20.71 34.21
N GLN A 574 26.90 20.81 33.87
CA GLN A 574 25.95 19.69 33.86
C GLN A 574 26.13 18.80 32.63
N HIS A 575 26.57 19.37 31.51
CA HIS A 575 26.80 18.66 30.25
C HIS A 575 27.94 17.61 30.32
N LEU A 576 28.84 17.72 31.30
CA LEU A 576 30.00 16.83 31.50
C LEU A 576 29.67 15.51 32.22
N LEU A 577 28.43 15.30 32.65
CA LEU A 577 28.03 14.12 33.43
C LEU A 577 27.34 13.00 32.62
N VAL A 578 27.08 13.21 31.32
CA VAL A 578 26.30 12.27 30.49
C VAL A 578 27.11 11.65 29.32
N THR A 579 28.30 12.16 29.00
CA THR A 579 29.19 11.49 28.04
C THR A 579 29.86 10.26 28.68
N PRO A 580 29.67 9.03 28.18
CA PRO A 580 30.69 8.00 28.35
C PRO A 580 32.00 8.53 27.72
N PRO A 581 33.18 8.16 28.25
CA PRO A 581 34.44 8.75 27.81
C PRO A 581 34.66 8.47 26.32
N VAL A 582 34.74 9.55 25.53
CA VAL A 582 35.26 9.47 24.16
C VAL A 582 36.70 8.98 24.28
N ASP A 583 36.99 7.78 23.77
CA ASP A 583 38.34 7.23 23.77
C ASP A 583 39.21 7.95 22.73
N THR A 584 39.72 9.12 23.12
CA THR A 584 40.65 9.92 22.33
C THR A 584 42.07 9.34 22.38
N THR A 585 42.22 8.02 22.16
CA THR A 585 43.53 7.35 22.06
C THR A 585 43.71 6.42 20.86
N TYR A 586 43.07 6.70 19.71
CA TYR A 586 43.50 6.14 18.43
C TYR A 586 44.84 6.71 17.94
N LYS A 587 45.93 6.31 18.61
CA LYS A 587 47.27 6.31 18.01
C LYS A 587 47.42 5.01 17.21
N ALA A 588 47.53 5.13 15.90
CA ALA A 588 47.81 4.00 15.02
C ALA A 588 49.11 3.31 15.44
N LYS A 589 49.00 2.10 16.00
CA LYS A 589 50.15 1.22 16.23
C LYS A 589 50.46 0.44 14.96
N THR A 590 51.40 0.96 14.19
CA THR A 590 52.13 0.14 13.21
C THR A 590 53.11 -0.78 13.93
N GLU A 591 52.75 -2.05 14.10
CA GLU A 591 53.71 -3.13 14.36
C GLU A 591 53.50 -4.26 13.32
N PRO A 592 54.58 -4.79 12.71
CA PRO A 592 54.46 -5.80 11.67
C PRO A 592 54.19 -7.20 12.25
N MET A 593 53.09 -7.84 11.83
CA MET A 593 52.81 -9.23 12.21
C MET A 593 53.81 -10.20 11.56
N ASN A 594 54.73 -10.72 12.36
CA ASN A 594 55.54 -11.88 12.01
C ASN A 594 54.70 -13.17 12.13
N VAL A 595 54.29 -13.74 11.01
CA VAL A 595 53.53 -15.00 10.99
C VAL A 595 54.40 -16.14 11.47
N LYS A 596 53.99 -16.81 12.56
CA LYS A 596 54.50 -18.15 12.94
C LYS A 596 53.36 -19.15 12.94
N HIS A 597 53.42 -20.11 12.01
CA HIS A 597 52.59 -21.30 12.06
C HIS A 597 52.80 -22.05 13.37
N LYS A 598 51.70 -22.38 14.06
CA LYS A 598 51.60 -23.62 14.83
C LYS A 598 50.27 -24.29 14.55
N THR A 599 50.38 -25.52 14.08
CA THR A 599 49.33 -26.54 14.11
C THR A 599 48.94 -26.84 15.54
N ASP A 600 47.65 -27.06 15.80
CA ASP A 600 47.15 -28.23 16.54
C ASP A 600 45.62 -28.32 16.41
N VAL A 601 45.10 -29.55 16.29
CA VAL A 601 43.68 -29.88 16.09
C VAL A 601 43.32 -31.03 17.05
N PRO A 602 42.23 -30.91 17.82
CA PRO A 602 41.18 -31.94 17.75
C PRO A 602 39.76 -31.31 17.80
N ASN A 603 38.90 -31.43 16.79
CA ASN A 603 38.21 -32.63 16.28
C ASN A 603 37.06 -33.13 17.20
N TYR A 604 35.78 -32.97 16.79
CA TYR A 604 34.86 -34.09 16.48
C TYR A 604 33.41 -33.65 16.14
N ARG A 605 32.95 -33.97 14.89
CA ARG A 605 31.58 -34.40 14.43
C ARG A 605 30.33 -33.61 14.89
N HIS A 606 29.24 -33.41 14.14
CA HIS A 606 28.62 -33.81 12.84
C HIS A 606 27.17 -33.23 12.94
N LYS A 607 26.34 -32.95 11.94
CA LYS A 607 26.18 -33.36 10.52
C LYS A 607 25.64 -32.14 9.74
N ALA A 608 25.99 -32.06 8.45
CA ALA A 608 25.22 -31.32 7.44
C ALA A 608 24.62 -32.33 6.44
N THR A 609 23.60 -31.91 5.69
CA THR A 609 23.11 -32.62 4.49
C THR A 609 23.29 -31.66 3.30
N GLN A 610 23.79 -32.16 2.17
CA GLN A 610 24.32 -31.37 1.06
C GLN A 610 23.36 -31.25 -0.14
N ALA A 611 23.48 -30.14 -0.89
CA ALA A 611 23.67 -30.03 -2.35
C ALA A 611 23.85 -28.52 -2.63
N ILE A 612 25.03 -27.97 -2.94
CA ILE A 612 25.87 -28.10 -4.16
C ILE A 612 25.10 -27.82 -5.45
N ASP A 613 25.44 -26.68 -6.07
CA ASP A 613 25.73 -26.60 -7.51
C ASP A 613 26.94 -25.67 -7.72
N ASP A 614 27.94 -26.14 -8.46
CA ASP A 614 29.23 -25.49 -8.71
C ASP A 614 29.33 -25.01 -10.17
N GLU A 615 29.07 -23.73 -10.47
CA GLU A 615 29.47 -23.16 -11.78
C GLU A 615 29.62 -21.62 -11.78
N TYR A 616 30.67 -21.03 -11.19
CA TYR A 616 31.10 -19.65 -11.57
C TYR A 616 32.58 -19.27 -11.28
N LEU A 617 33.49 -20.23 -11.12
CA LEU A 617 34.92 -19.97 -10.85
C LEU A 617 35.85 -20.61 -11.90
N ASN A 618 35.78 -20.15 -13.16
CA ASN A 618 36.76 -20.57 -14.18
C ASN A 618 37.02 -19.59 -15.35
N SER A 619 36.93 -18.27 -15.11
CA SER A 619 37.13 -17.25 -16.16
C SER A 619 37.99 -16.03 -15.76
N ARG A 620 38.94 -16.17 -14.83
CA ARG A 620 39.89 -15.08 -14.51
C ARG A 620 41.35 -15.46 -14.26
N ALA A 621 41.79 -16.61 -14.78
CA ALA A 621 43.19 -17.06 -14.74
C ALA A 621 43.77 -17.26 -16.16
N ARG A 622 43.85 -16.17 -16.94
CA ARG A 622 44.69 -16.03 -18.14
C ARG A 622 44.72 -14.56 -18.59
N ASN A 623 45.74 -13.82 -18.14
CA ASN A 623 46.36 -12.62 -18.75
C ASN A 623 47.12 -11.80 -17.69
N MET A 624 48.18 -12.38 -17.10
CA MET A 624 49.23 -11.63 -16.40
C MET A 624 50.57 -12.32 -16.64
N GLU A 625 51.30 -11.88 -17.67
CA GLU A 625 52.75 -12.09 -17.80
C GLU A 625 53.32 -11.13 -18.87
N ALA A 626 53.76 -9.93 -18.46
CA ALA A 626 54.83 -9.13 -19.08
C ALA A 626 55.08 -7.79 -18.34
N HIS A 627 56.31 -7.61 -17.84
CA HIS A 627 57.02 -6.34 -17.61
C HIS A 627 56.44 -5.23 -16.70
N ASP A 628 56.69 -5.39 -15.39
CA ASP A 628 57.81 -4.76 -14.63
C ASP A 628 58.14 -3.23 -14.76
N ASN A 629 58.47 -2.65 -13.60
CA ASN A 629 59.04 -1.31 -13.30
C ASN A 629 58.25 -0.03 -13.64
N THR A 630 57.84 0.74 -12.60
CA THR A 630 58.59 1.95 -12.15
C THR A 630 58.03 2.54 -10.84
N GLN A 631 58.80 3.44 -10.22
CA GLN A 631 58.62 3.97 -8.85
C GLN A 631 57.47 4.98 -8.69
N TYR A 632 56.87 4.99 -7.51
CA TYR A 632 56.12 6.14 -6.96
C TYR A 632 57.07 7.30 -6.58
N PRO A 633 56.61 8.55 -6.71
CA PRO A 633 56.96 9.64 -5.80
C PRO A 633 55.80 9.94 -4.84
N GLN A 634 56.15 10.41 -3.64
CA GLN A 634 55.23 11.04 -2.69
C GLN A 634 55.01 12.50 -3.08
N GLU A 635 53.86 13.10 -2.72
CA GLU A 635 53.71 14.56 -2.67
C GLU A 635 53.57 15.04 -1.21
N GLU A 636 54.22 16.16 -0.93
CA GLU A 636 54.35 16.79 0.39
C GLU A 636 53.21 17.80 0.64
N PHE A 637 53.08 18.23 1.90
CA PHE A 637 52.05 19.16 2.36
C PHE A 637 52.50 20.65 2.26
N GLU A 638 51.51 21.54 2.05
CA GLU A 638 51.46 22.98 2.45
C GLU A 638 52.37 24.02 1.73
N PRO A 639 52.08 25.36 1.84
CA PRO A 639 50.80 26.06 2.13
C PRO A 639 50.50 27.32 1.25
N ASP A 640 49.30 27.91 1.45
CA ASP A 640 48.86 29.32 1.26
C ASP A 640 49.53 30.31 0.26
N TYR A 641 48.73 30.98 -0.61
CA TYR A 641 48.35 32.43 -0.49
C TYR A 641 47.45 32.98 -1.65
N ASN A 642 46.31 33.61 -1.28
CA ASN A 642 45.58 34.78 -1.85
C ASN A 642 45.10 34.98 -3.33
N SER A 643 43.93 35.66 -3.42
CA SER A 643 43.41 36.60 -4.46
C SER A 643 43.31 36.12 -5.93
N ASP A 644 42.16 36.14 -6.63
CA ASP A 644 41.34 37.33 -6.92
C ASP A 644 39.90 36.99 -7.39
N TYR A 645 38.97 37.95 -7.22
CA TYR A 645 37.65 38.01 -7.89
C TYR A 645 37.80 38.71 -9.27
N PRO A 646 36.94 38.44 -10.27
CA PRO A 646 35.81 39.37 -10.48
C PRO A 646 34.50 38.77 -11.03
N ASP A 647 33.44 39.56 -10.87
CA ASP A 647 32.10 39.46 -11.44
C ASP A 647 31.98 38.92 -12.89
N ARG A 648 30.85 38.24 -13.14
CA ARG A 648 29.97 38.62 -14.27
C ARG A 648 28.51 38.18 -14.07
N ARG A 649 27.63 39.17 -13.96
CA ARG A 649 26.19 39.02 -14.25
C ARG A 649 25.97 39.08 -15.77
N ILE A 650 25.08 38.23 -16.28
CA ILE A 650 23.88 38.63 -17.06
C ILE A 650 22.73 37.82 -16.49
#